data_AF-A0AAN6LPD8-F1
#
_entry.id   AF-A0AAN6LPD8-F1
#
_cell.length_a   1.000
_cell.length_b   1.000
_cell.length_c   1.000
_cell.angle_alpha   90.00
_cell.angle_beta   90.00
_cell.angle_gamma   90.00
#
_symmetry.space_group_name_H-M   'P 1'
#
loop_
_entity.id
_entity.type
_entity.pdbx_description
1 polymer ?
#
loop_
_entity_poly.entity_id
_entity_poly.type
_entity_poly.pdbx_seq_one_letter_code
_entity_poly.pdbx_strand_id
1 'polypeptide(L)'
;MVLGYDFVTLDDEGKHARRILLDWYPLVAQWSVLVVFAGFQFAFLLSWLANKGLEYERPRSPSLNKRLEGQWTWLRKSRRGWDRLVWWAKKDVTGGWGTRAEWIGGGLWTAWLLYLSIVQTGNDYLHLTKRLGAIGASQLPLHYLLAMRSPYSPLQLLTRLSHEQLKASHQILGRIVFFLFSLHAILYLNFFIRSNLLSKRIQEKDVIFGIISIALFTAISTTALSQLRRWNYRVFYISHITIANLLVVPLYLHVHHIRPYVWEVVFVNALHLILRFAAHKTYTGTVALLPGTNLIQIRIPLTTLSSTLSWRPGQHVYLSLPTGHPYSASLSDQFTLRNKTNPFTIASIPSKDKHLLLVAKTLTGNTKKMSDLARSLTKEGGEPPSIPLALEGPYGASIHLPDFSTFDKVLLVAGGVGATFILPIYRSIVEFHDTEHAGLPQVRFIWAVQRLAETQWAFPSQPTTSSPSETPAETRTEETTPHAPTAAIEVFVTRGATSTLPLGENGEDIELAEDEQLLSMEEEMKKPREGMVLKSGRPKIPAIVDEIRTDRQNGRLPLHVLISGAGVAGASLALMLARHPGFKHRPIITLIERSPQPRTTGQSIDIRGPAVDVIRKLGWEQEIKNRHTTEKGLALLNEDGKTVAYFPATGDTKVQSATSEYEILRGELTGMLLEGVDAERTSGAEINVVYGETISSMEETPDAVHIHFARGKLEPHRYDVVVAADGISSSTRALIFGADDKREHVRPSGMYLSFFSVPRIASDDQSWAWATLPPGLAVHRRPHRNGETMGVYLSICHPTKARDPDLEAIVHADVATQKSYLRQRFEASSCVDAAVGEGALCYAGGCGVCDYGCGDEFGDDRRVLHCWGVGSD
;
A
#
# COMPACT_ATOMS: atom_id res chain seq x y z
N MET A 1 -9.50 55.13 26.90
CA MET A 1 -8.56 54.23 26.20
C MET A 1 -8.14 53.02 27.04
N VAL A 2 -8.61 51.84 26.67
CA VAL A 2 -8.07 50.53 27.09
C VAL A 2 -7.80 49.75 25.80
N LEU A 3 -6.56 49.34 25.55
CA LEU A 3 -6.16 48.65 24.32
C LEU A 3 -6.47 49.42 23.00
N GLY A 4 -6.47 50.75 23.03
CA GLY A 4 -6.82 51.59 21.87
C GLY A 4 -8.32 51.76 21.62
N TYR A 5 -9.18 51.24 22.50
CA TYR A 5 -10.64 51.39 22.45
C TYR A 5 -11.15 52.41 23.48
N ASP A 6 -12.22 53.12 23.11
CA ASP A 6 -12.88 54.15 23.91
C ASP A 6 -14.36 53.85 24.17
N PHE A 7 -14.90 54.48 25.22
CA PHE A 7 -16.31 54.40 25.56
C PHE A 7 -17.08 55.42 24.72
N VAL A 8 -17.54 54.97 23.55
CA VAL A 8 -18.22 55.83 22.56
C VAL A 8 -19.71 55.91 22.86
N THR A 9 -20.25 57.13 22.89
CA THR A 9 -21.68 57.40 22.87
C THR A 9 -22.15 57.50 21.42
N LEU A 10 -23.05 56.60 21.01
CA LEU A 10 -23.63 56.60 19.66
C LEU A 10 -25.02 57.26 19.65
N ASP A 11 -25.34 57.93 18.56
CA ASP A 11 -26.69 58.32 18.18
C ASP A 11 -27.52 57.09 17.75
N ASP A 12 -28.80 57.28 17.43
CA ASP A 12 -29.70 56.16 17.14
C ASP A 12 -29.36 55.46 15.81
N GLU A 13 -28.84 56.19 14.83
CA GLU A 13 -28.31 55.64 13.58
C GLU A 13 -27.07 54.78 13.84
N GLY A 14 -26.10 55.29 14.61
CA GLY A 14 -24.92 54.52 15.00
C GLY A 14 -25.26 53.27 15.82
N LYS A 15 -26.24 53.35 16.74
CA LYS A 15 -26.74 52.18 17.47
C LYS A 15 -27.38 51.15 16.53
N HIS A 16 -28.12 51.60 15.51
CA HIS A 16 -28.73 50.72 14.52
C HIS A 16 -27.66 50.02 13.65
N ALA A 17 -26.69 50.77 13.14
CA ALA A 17 -25.56 50.22 12.39
C ALA A 17 -24.77 49.19 13.24
N ARG A 18 -24.53 49.49 14.51
CA ARG A 18 -23.91 48.53 15.45
C ARG A 18 -24.70 47.23 15.57
N ARG A 19 -26.05 47.31 15.65
CA ARG A 19 -26.91 46.10 15.74
C ARG A 19 -26.81 45.25 14.49
N ILE A 20 -26.86 45.86 13.29
CA ILE A 20 -26.71 45.14 12.02
C ILE A 20 -25.41 44.32 12.00
N LEU A 21 -24.30 44.94 12.39
CA LEU A 21 -23.01 44.25 12.41
C LEU A 21 -22.93 43.18 13.52
N LEU A 22 -23.56 43.41 14.67
CA LEU A 22 -23.67 42.43 15.74
C LEU A 22 -24.51 41.21 15.36
N ASP A 23 -25.46 41.34 14.43
CA ASP A 23 -26.22 40.21 13.90
C ASP A 23 -25.47 39.51 12.75
N TRP A 24 -24.83 40.28 11.87
CA TRP A 24 -24.15 39.76 10.68
C TRP A 24 -22.89 38.94 10.98
N TYR A 25 -21.96 39.45 11.80
CA TYR A 25 -20.66 38.79 12.01
C TYR A 25 -20.75 37.42 12.71
N PRO A 26 -21.61 37.22 13.72
CA PRO A 26 -21.84 35.89 14.29
C PRO A 26 -22.41 34.89 13.28
N LEU A 27 -23.29 35.32 12.36
CA LEU A 27 -23.78 34.46 11.28
C LEU A 27 -22.63 34.06 10.35
N VAL A 28 -21.79 35.01 9.94
CA VAL A 28 -20.58 34.71 9.14
C VAL A 28 -19.68 33.73 9.88
N ALA A 29 -19.44 33.93 11.18
CA ALA A 29 -18.61 33.05 12.01
C ALA A 29 -19.17 31.61 12.08
N GLN A 30 -20.48 31.45 12.20
CA GLN A 30 -21.12 30.13 12.20
C GLN A 30 -20.99 29.43 10.84
N TRP A 31 -21.39 30.11 9.76
CA TRP A 31 -21.43 29.53 8.42
C TRP A 31 -20.05 29.35 7.79
N SER A 32 -19.01 30.01 8.32
CA SER A 32 -17.61 29.79 7.93
C SER A 32 -17.18 28.32 8.04
N VAL A 33 -17.83 27.51 8.88
CA VAL A 33 -17.53 26.08 9.01
C VAL A 33 -17.79 25.31 7.71
N LEU A 34 -18.70 25.78 6.86
CA LEU A 34 -18.98 25.15 5.56
C LEU A 34 -17.76 25.15 4.65
N VAL A 35 -16.88 26.15 4.75
CA VAL A 35 -15.61 26.19 4.01
C VAL A 35 -14.71 25.04 4.43
N VAL A 36 -14.65 24.75 5.73
CA VAL A 36 -13.90 23.61 6.27
C VAL A 36 -14.46 22.30 5.73
N PHE A 37 -15.79 22.14 5.73
CA PHE A 37 -16.44 20.94 5.19
C PHE A 37 -16.26 20.78 3.68
N ALA A 38 -16.31 21.87 2.91
CA ALA A 38 -16.00 21.87 1.48
C ALA A 38 -14.55 21.43 1.23
N GLY A 39 -13.61 21.86 2.08
CA GLY A 39 -12.23 21.39 2.07
C GLY A 39 -12.09 19.88 2.25
N PHE A 40 -12.84 19.28 3.19
CA PHE A 40 -12.91 17.82 3.33
C PHE A 40 -13.43 17.13 2.07
N GLN A 41 -14.55 17.62 1.50
CA GLN A 41 -15.09 17.04 0.26
C GLN A 41 -14.11 17.13 -0.91
N PHE A 42 -13.45 18.27 -1.05
CA PHE A 42 -12.45 18.48 -2.09
C PHE A 42 -11.25 17.55 -1.93
N ALA A 43 -10.77 17.34 -0.70
CA ALA A 43 -9.70 16.38 -0.42
C ALA A 43 -10.11 14.93 -0.75
N PHE A 44 -11.37 14.56 -0.48
CA PHE A 44 -11.89 13.25 -0.87
C PHE A 44 -12.02 13.10 -2.37
N LEU A 45 -12.49 14.13 -3.07
CA LEU A 45 -12.57 14.15 -4.52
C LEU A 45 -11.18 14.01 -5.16
N LEU A 46 -10.19 14.76 -4.67
CA LEU A 46 -8.80 14.65 -5.13
C LEU A 46 -8.21 13.26 -4.87
N SER A 47 -8.45 12.70 -3.69
CA SER A 47 -7.98 11.35 -3.35
C SER A 47 -8.63 10.29 -4.23
N TRP A 48 -9.93 10.43 -4.51
CA TRP A 48 -10.66 9.55 -5.41
C TRP A 48 -10.17 9.67 -6.86
N LEU A 49 -9.99 10.88 -7.38
CA LEU A 49 -9.44 11.14 -8.71
C LEU A 49 -8.02 10.57 -8.85
N ALA A 50 -7.18 10.77 -7.82
CA ALA A 50 -5.84 10.23 -7.79
C ALA A 50 -5.84 8.70 -7.78
N ASN A 51 -6.72 8.06 -7.00
CA ASN A 51 -6.78 6.60 -6.93
C ASN A 51 -7.38 5.98 -8.21
N LYS A 52 -8.43 6.57 -8.81
CA LYS A 52 -8.94 6.14 -10.12
C LYS A 52 -7.90 6.32 -11.24
N GLY A 53 -7.10 7.39 -11.19
CA GLY A 53 -6.00 7.61 -12.14
C GLY A 53 -4.75 6.75 -11.87
N LEU A 54 -4.75 5.98 -10.79
CA LEU A 54 -3.64 5.13 -10.33
C LEU A 54 -4.03 3.66 -10.18
N GLU A 55 -5.24 3.25 -10.61
CA GLU A 55 -5.59 1.84 -10.76
C GLU A 55 -4.62 1.22 -11.76
N TYR A 56 -3.61 0.56 -11.19
CA TYR A 56 -2.69 -0.30 -11.90
C TYR A 56 -3.48 -1.56 -12.26
N GLU A 57 -4.10 -1.57 -13.43
CA GLU A 57 -4.37 -2.83 -14.10
C GLU A 57 -3.01 -3.50 -14.29
N ARG A 58 -2.73 -4.55 -13.51
CA ARG A 58 -1.62 -5.47 -13.79
C ARG A 58 -1.87 -6.00 -15.21
N PRO A 59 -1.08 -5.61 -16.23
CA PRO A 59 -1.30 -6.17 -17.54
C PRO A 59 -0.90 -7.64 -17.50
N ARG A 60 -1.81 -8.53 -17.94
CA ARG A 60 -1.57 -9.98 -18.06
C ARG A 60 -0.57 -10.34 -19.17
N SER A 61 0.09 -9.36 -19.79
CA SER A 61 1.22 -9.55 -20.70
C SER A 61 2.07 -8.27 -20.79
N PRO A 62 3.38 -8.34 -21.03
CA PRO A 62 4.21 -7.17 -21.23
C PRO A 62 4.03 -6.65 -22.67
N SER A 63 2.84 -6.12 -22.99
CA SER A 63 2.67 -5.27 -24.16
C SER A 63 2.88 -3.81 -23.75
N LEU A 64 4.15 -3.41 -23.82
CA LEU A 64 4.55 -2.00 -23.92
C LEU A 64 3.91 -1.41 -25.17
N ASN A 65 2.94 -0.51 -25.03
CA ASN A 65 2.83 0.71 -25.82
C ASN A 65 1.72 1.65 -25.31
N LYS A 66 2.00 2.26 -24.16
CA LYS A 66 1.91 3.70 -23.93
C LYS A 66 2.47 3.92 -22.53
N ARG A 67 3.76 4.19 -22.43
CA ARG A 67 4.21 5.08 -21.37
C ARG A 67 3.55 6.40 -21.72
N LEU A 68 2.33 6.60 -21.24
CA LEU A 68 1.84 7.95 -21.01
C LEU A 68 2.89 8.54 -20.06
N GLU A 69 3.85 9.28 -20.62
CA GLU A 69 4.32 10.52 -20.00
C GLU A 69 3.11 11.46 -19.89
N GLY A 70 2.08 11.01 -19.18
CA GLY A 70 0.75 11.59 -19.16
C GLY A 70 0.65 12.41 -17.91
N GLN A 71 0.80 13.73 -18.07
CA GLN A 71 0.19 14.84 -17.31
C GLN A 71 0.24 14.87 -15.77
N TRP A 72 0.66 13.80 -15.08
CA TRP A 72 0.39 13.58 -13.65
C TRP A 72 1.63 13.08 -12.87
N THR A 73 2.83 13.10 -13.47
CA THR A 73 4.11 12.83 -12.78
C THR A 73 4.38 13.80 -11.63
N TRP A 74 3.94 15.05 -11.77
CA TRP A 74 3.96 16.03 -10.68
C TRP A 74 3.07 15.59 -9.49
N LEU A 75 1.93 14.94 -9.77
CA LEU A 75 1.03 14.39 -8.74
C LEU A 75 1.68 13.24 -7.94
N ARG A 76 2.49 12.40 -8.60
CA ARG A 76 3.23 11.32 -7.91
C ARG A 76 4.36 11.86 -7.04
N LYS A 77 5.07 12.90 -7.49
CA LYS A 77 6.12 13.57 -6.71
C LYS A 77 5.53 14.37 -5.54
N SER A 78 4.37 15.02 -5.76
CA SER A 78 3.62 15.71 -4.72
C SER A 78 3.05 14.74 -3.69
N ARG A 79 2.64 13.52 -4.07
CA ARG A 79 2.17 12.49 -3.14
C ARG A 79 3.19 12.12 -2.07
N ARG A 80 4.46 11.92 -2.42
CA ARG A 80 5.51 11.65 -1.40
C ARG A 80 5.73 12.84 -0.45
N GLY A 81 5.66 14.06 -0.97
CA GLY A 81 5.73 15.28 -0.15
C GLY A 81 4.51 15.40 0.77
N TRP A 82 3.33 15.10 0.24
CA TRP A 82 2.06 15.06 0.95
C TRP A 82 2.05 14.01 2.06
N ASP A 83 2.51 12.78 1.79
CA ASP A 83 2.58 11.71 2.79
C ASP A 83 3.51 12.08 3.96
N ARG A 84 4.64 12.74 3.67
CA ARG A 84 5.53 13.28 4.72
C ARG A 84 4.86 14.39 5.53
N LEU A 85 4.16 15.31 4.86
CA LEU A 85 3.42 16.39 5.51
C LEU A 85 2.29 15.84 6.39
N VAL A 86 1.49 14.91 5.88
CA VAL A 86 0.42 14.22 6.63
C VAL A 86 1.00 13.48 7.83
N TRP A 87 2.11 12.76 7.66
CA TRP A 87 2.77 12.06 8.76
C TRP A 87 3.28 13.04 9.82
N TRP A 88 3.93 14.13 9.40
CA TRP A 88 4.36 15.20 10.30
C TRP A 88 3.18 15.84 11.03
N ALA A 89 2.08 16.08 10.33
CA ALA A 89 0.88 16.72 10.87
C ALA A 89 0.13 15.82 11.88
N LYS A 90 0.18 14.50 11.70
CA LYS A 90 -0.38 13.49 12.63
C LYS A 90 0.43 13.30 13.91
N LYS A 91 1.65 13.85 14.00
CA LYS A 91 2.42 13.78 15.25
C LYS A 91 1.80 14.66 16.31
N ASP A 92 1.85 14.19 17.55
CA ASP A 92 1.49 14.98 18.72
C ASP A 92 2.43 16.20 18.87
N VAL A 93 1.87 17.32 19.33
CA VAL A 93 2.66 18.51 19.69
C VAL A 93 3.45 18.23 20.97
N THR A 94 2.75 17.78 22.00
CA THR A 94 3.27 17.30 23.29
C THR A 94 2.36 16.18 23.80
N GLY A 95 2.88 15.27 24.63
CA GLY A 95 2.17 14.06 25.06
C GLY A 95 0.76 14.34 25.61
N GLY A 96 -0.27 13.98 24.85
CA GLY A 96 -1.68 14.13 25.23
C GLY A 96 -2.33 15.49 24.94
N TRP A 97 -1.66 16.40 24.22
CA TRP A 97 -2.23 17.71 23.82
C TRP A 97 -2.91 17.70 22.45
N GLY A 98 -2.84 16.60 21.72
CA GLY A 98 -3.38 16.47 20.36
C GLY A 98 -2.32 16.66 19.27
N THR A 99 -2.74 16.46 18.04
CA THR A 99 -1.86 16.45 16.86
C THR A 99 -1.48 17.88 16.41
N ARG A 100 -0.38 18.02 15.67
CA ARG A 100 0.02 19.30 15.08
C ARG A 100 -1.03 19.85 14.14
N ALA A 101 -1.67 18.99 13.35
CA ALA A 101 -2.77 19.36 12.45
C ALA A 101 -3.93 20.01 13.22
N GLU A 102 -4.32 19.40 14.35
CA GLU A 102 -5.40 19.90 15.20
C GLU A 102 -5.08 21.29 15.75
N TRP A 103 -3.87 21.53 16.24
CA TRP A 103 -3.45 22.85 16.76
C TRP A 103 -3.31 23.92 15.67
N ILE A 104 -2.81 23.57 14.49
CA ILE A 104 -2.75 24.49 13.35
C ILE A 104 -4.17 24.88 12.94
N GLY A 105 -5.06 23.89 12.76
CA GLY A 105 -6.46 24.14 12.43
C GLY A 105 -7.17 24.98 13.50
N GLY A 106 -6.98 24.64 14.77
CA GLY A 106 -7.52 25.40 15.90
C GLY A 106 -6.99 26.84 15.98
N GLY A 107 -5.70 27.04 15.73
CA GLY A 107 -5.06 28.36 15.70
C GLY A 107 -5.60 29.23 14.57
N LEU A 108 -5.71 28.66 13.35
CA LEU A 108 -6.31 29.35 12.20
C LEU A 108 -7.78 29.71 12.47
N TRP A 109 -8.55 28.80 13.06
CA TRP A 109 -9.94 29.05 13.43
C TRP A 109 -10.06 30.15 14.49
N THR A 110 -9.18 30.13 15.51
CA THR A 110 -9.13 31.17 16.55
C THR A 110 -8.82 32.53 15.94
N ALA A 111 -7.81 32.61 15.06
CA ALA A 111 -7.43 33.85 14.39
C ALA A 111 -8.58 34.40 13.53
N TRP A 112 -9.30 33.53 12.83
CA TRP A 112 -10.49 33.91 12.06
C TRP A 112 -11.60 34.48 12.94
N LEU A 113 -11.97 33.80 14.03
CA LEU A 113 -13.01 34.27 14.95
C LEU A 113 -12.62 35.59 15.65
N LEU A 114 -11.34 35.75 16.00
CA LEU A 114 -10.83 37.01 16.55
C LEU A 114 -10.86 38.14 15.52
N TYR A 115 -10.49 37.87 14.27
CA TYR A 115 -10.60 38.83 13.19
C TYR A 115 -12.05 39.31 13.03
N LEU A 116 -13.02 38.39 12.96
CA LEU A 116 -14.45 38.74 12.89
C LEU A 116 -14.94 39.53 14.12
N SER A 117 -14.33 39.28 15.28
CA SER A 117 -14.63 40.02 16.51
C SER A 117 -14.17 41.49 16.47
N ILE A 118 -13.16 41.82 15.66
CA ILE A 118 -12.49 43.13 15.62
C ILE A 118 -12.85 43.94 14.36
N VAL A 119 -13.00 43.31 13.20
CA VAL A 119 -13.17 44.03 11.93
C VAL A 119 -14.42 44.92 11.94
N GLN A 120 -14.33 46.17 11.50
CA GLN A 120 -15.47 47.14 11.51
C GLN A 120 -16.08 47.42 12.91
N THR A 121 -15.35 47.21 14.01
CA THR A 121 -15.76 47.74 15.32
C THR A 121 -15.31 49.18 15.53
N GLY A 122 -14.30 49.65 14.79
CA GLY A 122 -13.64 50.94 15.04
C GLY A 122 -12.97 50.95 16.42
N ASN A 123 -13.04 52.08 17.11
CA ASN A 123 -12.53 52.21 18.49
C ASN A 123 -13.62 51.98 19.56
N ASP A 124 -14.74 51.36 19.19
CA ASP A 124 -15.91 51.19 20.06
C ASP A 124 -15.77 49.97 20.99
N TYR A 125 -15.42 50.24 22.25
CA TYR A 125 -15.13 49.21 23.25
C TYR A 125 -16.32 48.26 23.47
N LEU A 126 -17.54 48.81 23.53
CA LEU A 126 -18.74 48.02 23.79
C LEU A 126 -19.14 47.18 22.57
N HIS A 127 -18.85 47.66 21.36
CA HIS A 127 -19.09 46.89 20.15
C HIS A 127 -18.21 45.64 20.12
N LEU A 128 -16.90 45.77 20.34
CA LEU A 128 -15.97 44.63 20.45
C LEU A 128 -16.42 43.66 21.54
N THR A 129 -16.74 44.18 22.73
CA THR A 129 -17.15 43.36 23.89
C THR A 129 -18.41 42.54 23.58
N LYS A 130 -19.44 43.16 23.00
CA LYS A 130 -20.67 42.46 22.59
C LYS A 130 -20.39 41.42 21.51
N ARG A 131 -19.54 41.74 20.54
CA ARG A 131 -19.25 40.87 19.41
C ARG A 131 -18.51 39.59 19.82
N LEU A 132 -17.58 39.68 20.78
CA LEU A 132 -16.90 38.50 21.33
C LEU A 132 -17.89 37.49 21.92
N GLY A 133 -18.90 37.96 22.66
CA GLY A 133 -19.96 37.11 23.22
C GLY A 133 -20.86 36.50 22.15
N ALA A 134 -21.29 37.32 21.17
CA ALA A 134 -22.17 36.85 20.10
C ALA A 134 -21.46 35.83 19.17
N ILE A 135 -20.19 36.07 18.82
CA ILE A 135 -19.38 35.11 18.06
C ILE A 135 -19.15 33.85 18.90
N GLY A 136 -18.81 33.96 20.19
CA GLY A 136 -18.69 32.78 21.07
C GLY A 136 -19.97 31.92 21.09
N ALA A 137 -21.14 32.56 21.17
CA ALA A 137 -22.44 31.89 21.15
C ALA A 137 -22.73 31.19 19.80
N SER A 138 -22.37 31.83 18.68
CA SER A 138 -22.57 31.26 17.33
C SER A 138 -21.84 29.93 17.11
N GLN A 139 -20.81 29.62 17.91
CA GLN A 139 -20.04 28.39 17.81
C GLN A 139 -20.62 27.23 18.64
N LEU A 140 -21.56 27.51 19.54
CA LEU A 140 -22.17 26.48 20.41
C LEU A 140 -22.89 25.37 19.62
N PRO A 141 -23.69 25.65 18.57
CA PRO A 141 -24.35 24.60 17.79
C PRO A 141 -23.34 23.59 17.22
N LEU A 142 -22.25 24.08 16.61
CA LEU A 142 -21.18 23.25 16.09
C LEU A 142 -20.45 22.49 17.20
N HIS A 143 -20.21 23.13 18.35
CA HIS A 143 -19.54 22.51 19.49
C HIS A 143 -20.32 21.30 20.05
N TYR A 144 -21.65 21.40 20.15
CA TYR A 144 -22.52 20.28 20.53
C TYR A 144 -22.60 19.22 19.44
N LEU A 145 -22.64 19.64 18.16
CA LEU A 145 -22.67 18.70 17.03
C LEU A 145 -21.40 17.85 16.97
N LEU A 146 -20.23 18.42 17.26
CA LEU A 146 -18.94 17.71 17.35
C LEU A 146 -18.91 16.70 18.51
N ALA A 147 -19.67 16.93 19.58
CA ALA A 147 -19.82 16.00 20.69
C ALA A 147 -20.80 14.86 20.40
N MET A 148 -21.54 14.92 19.29
CA MET A 148 -22.63 14.00 19.02
C MET A 148 -22.11 12.57 18.76
N ARG A 149 -22.48 11.67 19.67
CA ARG A 149 -22.17 10.25 19.60
C ARG A 149 -23.35 9.47 19.03
N SER A 150 -23.30 9.20 17.72
CA SER A 150 -24.25 8.38 16.98
C SER A 150 -23.58 7.89 15.68
N PRO A 151 -23.85 6.67 15.18
CA PRO A 151 -23.31 6.21 13.90
C PRO A 151 -23.93 6.98 12.72
N TYR A 152 -25.10 7.60 12.95
CA TYR A 152 -25.84 8.39 11.97
C TYR A 152 -25.52 9.89 12.07
N SER A 153 -24.40 10.26 12.71
CA SER A 153 -24.04 11.66 12.88
C SER A 153 -23.77 12.33 11.52
N PRO A 154 -24.44 13.45 11.19
CA PRO A 154 -24.21 14.16 9.94
C PRO A 154 -22.75 14.56 9.76
N LEU A 155 -22.08 14.95 10.85
CA LEU A 155 -20.66 15.30 10.81
C LEU A 155 -19.76 14.10 10.48
N GLN A 156 -20.05 12.92 11.02
CA GLN A 156 -19.27 11.72 10.71
C GLN A 156 -19.46 11.30 9.25
N LEU A 157 -20.68 11.42 8.72
CA LEU A 157 -20.97 11.15 7.31
C LEU A 157 -20.26 12.15 6.39
N LEU A 158 -20.32 13.44 6.72
CA LEU A 158 -19.71 14.51 5.93
C LEU A 158 -18.18 14.43 5.95
N THR A 159 -17.58 14.33 7.14
CA THR A 159 -16.12 14.35 7.30
C THR A 159 -15.47 12.98 7.12
N ARG A 160 -16.25 11.88 7.08
CA ARG A 160 -15.73 10.50 7.09
C ARG A 160 -14.72 10.24 8.22
N LEU A 161 -14.88 10.97 9.33
CA LEU A 161 -14.08 10.82 10.54
C LEU A 161 -14.90 10.09 11.60
N SER A 162 -14.23 9.28 12.40
CA SER A 162 -14.84 8.64 13.57
C SER A 162 -15.14 9.66 14.67
N HIS A 163 -16.10 9.34 15.55
CA HIS A 163 -16.40 10.15 16.72
C HIS A 163 -15.17 10.48 17.58
N GLU A 164 -14.25 9.52 17.76
CA GLU A 164 -13.01 9.75 18.53
C GLU A 164 -12.09 10.79 17.88
N GLN A 165 -12.07 10.88 16.55
CA GLN A 165 -11.32 11.92 15.83
C GLN A 165 -12.01 13.28 15.93
N LEU A 166 -13.34 13.33 15.81
CA LEU A 166 -14.11 14.58 15.97
C LEU A 166 -14.04 15.14 17.39
N LYS A 167 -13.88 14.27 18.40
CA LYS A 167 -13.69 14.66 19.80
C LYS A 167 -12.46 15.54 20.02
N ALA A 168 -11.39 15.39 19.22
CA ALA A 168 -10.24 16.28 19.29
C ALA A 168 -10.63 17.72 18.87
N SER A 169 -11.43 17.85 17.81
CA SER A 169 -11.97 19.14 17.36
C SER A 169 -12.95 19.73 18.39
N HIS A 170 -13.78 18.92 19.04
CA HIS A 170 -14.63 19.34 20.16
C HIS A 170 -13.80 19.97 21.30
N GLN A 171 -12.70 19.32 21.71
CA GLN A 171 -11.84 19.84 22.78
C GLN A 171 -11.22 21.20 22.43
N ILE A 172 -10.74 21.36 21.19
CA ILE A 172 -10.16 22.62 20.73
C ILE A 172 -11.21 23.71 20.65
N LEU A 173 -12.35 23.44 20.01
CA LEU A 173 -13.42 24.43 19.89
C LEU A 173 -13.97 24.83 21.27
N GLY A 174 -14.07 23.89 22.22
CA GLY A 174 -14.46 24.19 23.59
C GLY A 174 -13.52 25.17 24.29
N ARG A 175 -12.19 25.04 24.09
CA ARG A 175 -11.20 26.01 24.59
C ARG A 175 -11.37 27.38 23.95
N ILE A 176 -11.62 27.43 22.66
CA ILE A 176 -11.84 28.69 21.91
C ILE A 176 -13.10 29.40 22.41
N VAL A 177 -14.21 28.67 22.55
CA VAL A 177 -15.47 29.21 23.07
C VAL A 177 -15.30 29.72 24.50
N PHE A 178 -14.64 28.96 25.37
CA PHE A 178 -14.34 29.39 26.74
C PHE A 178 -13.48 30.65 26.76
N PHE A 179 -12.46 30.74 25.90
CA PHE A 179 -11.62 31.92 25.75
C PHE A 179 -12.40 33.16 25.32
N LEU A 180 -13.26 33.05 24.30
CA LEU A 180 -14.10 34.15 23.83
C LEU A 180 -15.09 34.64 24.90
N PHE A 181 -15.74 33.72 25.63
CA PHE A 181 -16.63 34.09 26.73
C PHE A 181 -15.88 34.69 27.93
N SER A 182 -14.68 34.22 28.21
CA SER A 182 -13.83 34.80 29.25
C SER A 182 -13.45 36.23 28.91
N LEU A 183 -13.01 36.50 27.67
CA LEU A 183 -12.73 37.85 27.20
C LEU A 183 -13.98 38.74 27.27
N HIS A 184 -15.13 38.25 26.81
CA HIS A 184 -16.41 38.97 26.91
C HIS A 184 -16.74 39.36 28.36
N ALA A 185 -16.64 38.42 29.30
CA ALA A 185 -16.92 38.66 30.72
C ALA A 185 -15.93 39.66 31.34
N ILE A 186 -14.63 39.49 31.08
CA ILE A 186 -13.57 40.38 31.59
C ILE A 186 -13.74 41.80 31.07
N LEU A 187 -14.02 41.97 29.76
CA LEU A 187 -14.19 43.28 29.17
C LEU A 187 -15.44 44.00 29.68
N TYR A 188 -16.55 43.27 29.92
CA TYR A 188 -17.74 43.83 30.57
C TYR A 188 -17.49 44.20 32.03
N LEU A 189 -16.79 43.36 32.79
CA LEU A 189 -16.41 43.65 34.17
C LEU A 189 -15.58 44.95 34.24
N ASN A 190 -14.58 45.08 33.37
CA ASN A 190 -13.78 46.30 33.25
C ASN A 190 -14.65 47.52 32.89
N PHE A 191 -15.58 47.38 31.94
CA PHE A 191 -16.51 48.46 31.59
C PHE A 191 -17.38 48.88 32.78
N PHE A 192 -17.91 47.93 33.57
CA PHE A 192 -18.73 48.22 34.74
C PHE A 192 -17.95 48.91 35.85
N ILE A 193 -16.69 48.52 36.07
CA ILE A 193 -15.80 49.16 37.06
C ILE A 193 -15.47 50.58 36.62
N ARG A 194 -15.01 50.77 35.38
CA ARG A 194 -14.55 52.07 34.87
C ARG A 194 -15.69 53.08 34.69
N SER A 195 -16.90 52.60 34.44
CA SER A 195 -18.11 53.44 34.33
C SER A 195 -18.82 53.63 35.67
N ASN A 196 -18.29 53.09 36.77
CA ASN A 196 -18.92 53.10 38.11
C ASN A 196 -20.37 52.55 38.12
N LEU A 197 -20.63 51.53 37.30
CA LEU A 197 -21.95 50.91 37.14
C LEU A 197 -22.05 49.53 37.80
N LEU A 198 -20.97 49.02 38.40
CA LEU A 198 -20.87 47.65 38.88
C LEU A 198 -21.97 47.27 39.88
N SER A 199 -22.18 48.08 40.92
CA SER A 199 -23.17 47.81 41.97
C SER A 199 -24.61 47.74 41.43
N LYS A 200 -24.92 48.56 40.42
CA LYS A 200 -26.22 48.57 39.74
C LYS A 200 -26.36 47.38 38.79
N ARG A 201 -25.38 47.18 37.91
CA ARG A 201 -25.47 46.18 36.82
C ARG A 201 -25.45 44.74 37.34
N ILE A 202 -24.75 44.46 38.42
CA ILE A 202 -24.67 43.09 38.97
C ILE A 202 -26.01 42.56 39.50
N GLN A 203 -26.97 43.46 39.77
CA GLN A 203 -28.32 43.11 40.22
C GLN A 203 -29.29 42.90 39.06
N GLU A 204 -28.90 43.26 37.82
CA GLU A 204 -29.75 43.06 36.65
C GLU A 204 -29.75 41.59 36.19
N LYS A 205 -30.93 41.12 35.73
CA LYS A 205 -31.15 39.70 35.41
C LYS A 205 -30.21 39.19 34.32
N ASP A 206 -29.98 39.98 33.28
CA ASP A 206 -29.06 39.64 32.18
C ASP A 206 -27.64 39.38 32.72
N VAL A 207 -27.13 40.26 33.58
CA VAL A 207 -25.79 40.11 34.17
C VAL A 207 -25.72 38.92 35.13
N ILE A 208 -26.75 38.69 35.96
CA ILE A 208 -26.81 37.53 36.87
C ILE A 208 -26.72 36.21 36.07
N PHE A 209 -27.53 36.05 35.02
CA PHE A 209 -27.47 34.86 34.18
C PHE A 209 -26.14 34.74 33.43
N GLY A 210 -25.54 35.87 33.04
CA GLY A 210 -24.18 35.89 32.47
C GLY A 210 -23.11 35.38 33.45
N ILE A 211 -23.19 35.79 34.72
CA ILE A 211 -22.30 35.32 35.79
C ILE A 211 -22.49 33.81 36.05
N ILE A 212 -23.73 33.34 36.09
CA ILE A 212 -24.03 31.90 36.22
C ILE A 212 -23.46 31.13 35.03
N SER A 213 -23.65 31.63 33.80
CA SER A 213 -23.11 31.00 32.59
C SER A 213 -21.58 30.91 32.60
N ILE A 214 -20.85 31.99 32.93
CA ILE A 214 -19.38 31.95 32.97
C ILE A 214 -18.86 31.06 34.11
N ALA A 215 -19.56 31.01 35.25
CA ALA A 215 -19.23 30.09 36.35
C ALA A 215 -19.39 28.62 35.92
N LEU A 216 -20.49 28.28 35.24
CA LEU A 216 -20.71 26.93 34.69
C LEU A 216 -19.69 26.59 33.59
N PHE A 217 -19.36 27.54 32.69
CA PHE A 217 -18.33 27.36 31.68
C PHE A 217 -16.93 27.15 32.30
N THR A 218 -16.64 27.84 33.40
CA THR A 218 -15.39 27.65 34.15
C THR A 218 -15.37 26.27 34.81
N ALA A 219 -16.48 25.85 35.42
CA ALA A 219 -16.61 24.53 36.03
C ALA A 219 -16.44 23.39 35.02
N ILE A 220 -17.15 23.43 33.88
CA ILE A 220 -17.06 22.40 32.83
C ILE A 220 -15.67 22.35 32.17
N SER A 221 -15.01 23.51 32.01
CA SER A 221 -13.65 23.58 31.46
C SER A 221 -12.61 23.05 32.45
N THR A 222 -12.80 23.33 33.74
CA THR A 222 -11.92 22.84 34.82
C THR A 222 -12.01 21.34 34.95
N THR A 223 -13.22 20.76 35.04
CA THR A 223 -13.40 19.31 35.15
C THR A 223 -12.90 18.56 33.90
N ALA A 224 -12.87 19.22 32.74
CA ALA A 224 -12.33 18.68 31.50
C ALA A 224 -10.79 18.69 31.38
N LEU A 225 -10.06 19.27 32.34
CA LEU A 225 -8.60 19.26 32.34
C LEU A 225 -8.04 17.83 32.38
N SER A 226 -6.93 17.61 31.67
CA SER A 226 -6.34 16.28 31.50
C SER A 226 -5.98 15.61 32.84
N GLN A 227 -5.56 16.41 33.81
CA GLN A 227 -5.17 16.02 35.16
C GLN A 227 -6.38 15.46 35.92
N LEU A 228 -7.48 16.21 35.95
CA LEU A 228 -8.70 15.83 36.67
C LEU A 228 -9.39 14.63 36.00
N ARG A 229 -9.43 14.60 34.67
CA ARG A 229 -9.99 13.46 33.92
C ARG A 229 -9.22 12.16 34.16
N ARG A 230 -7.88 12.22 34.28
CA ARG A 230 -7.05 11.04 34.60
C ARG A 230 -7.20 10.62 36.06
N TRP A 231 -7.38 11.57 36.97
CA TRP A 231 -7.61 11.28 38.38
C TRP A 231 -8.94 10.57 38.62
N ASN A 232 -10.05 11.08 38.05
CA ASN A 232 -11.34 10.41 38.12
C ASN A 232 -12.21 10.70 36.88
N TYR A 233 -12.18 9.78 35.93
CA TYR A 233 -12.95 9.90 34.68
C TYR A 233 -14.46 9.97 34.91
N ARG A 234 -14.98 9.31 35.95
CA ARG A 234 -16.42 9.21 36.21
C ARG A 234 -16.99 10.53 36.69
N VAL A 235 -16.26 11.21 37.59
CA VAL A 235 -16.60 12.57 38.04
C VAL A 235 -16.55 13.55 36.88
N PHE A 236 -15.50 13.49 36.06
CA PHE A 236 -15.41 14.29 34.82
C PHE A 236 -16.64 14.06 33.93
N TYR A 237 -16.93 12.81 33.54
CA TYR A 237 -17.99 12.52 32.58
C TYR A 237 -19.38 12.95 33.07
N ILE A 238 -19.73 12.62 34.32
CA ILE A 238 -21.04 12.96 34.89
C ILE A 238 -21.20 14.48 35.00
N SER A 239 -20.20 15.17 35.58
CA SER A 239 -20.26 16.62 35.75
C SER A 239 -20.30 17.35 34.40
N HIS A 240 -19.48 16.92 33.44
CA HIS A 240 -19.36 17.58 32.14
C HIS A 240 -20.68 17.49 31.35
N ILE A 241 -21.30 16.31 31.26
CA ILE A 241 -22.59 16.14 30.57
C ILE A 241 -23.72 16.87 31.31
N THR A 242 -23.75 16.80 32.64
CA THR A 242 -24.81 17.47 33.43
C THR A 242 -24.73 18.98 33.27
N ILE A 243 -23.54 19.55 33.46
CA ILE A 243 -23.33 21.00 33.33
C ILE A 243 -23.61 21.46 31.90
N ALA A 244 -23.17 20.72 30.87
CA ALA A 244 -23.46 21.07 29.47
C ALA A 244 -24.96 21.17 29.17
N ASN A 245 -25.78 20.27 29.73
CA ASN A 245 -27.24 20.35 29.55
C ASN A 245 -27.86 21.51 30.36
N LEU A 246 -27.38 21.73 31.59
CA LEU A 246 -27.85 22.84 32.43
C LEU A 246 -27.49 24.22 31.85
N LEU A 247 -26.39 24.32 31.09
CA LEU A 247 -25.87 25.58 30.53
C LEU A 247 -26.83 26.25 29.53
N VAL A 248 -27.70 25.47 28.89
CA VAL A 248 -28.68 25.96 27.89
C VAL A 248 -29.65 26.98 28.50
N VAL A 249 -30.11 26.75 29.74
CA VAL A 249 -31.11 27.60 30.42
C VAL A 249 -30.59 29.01 30.74
N PRO A 250 -29.47 29.19 31.48
CA PRO A 250 -28.96 30.53 31.78
C PRO A 250 -28.49 31.26 30.51
N LEU A 251 -27.99 30.55 29.49
CA LEU A 251 -27.68 31.18 28.19
C LEU A 251 -28.92 31.75 27.51
N TYR A 252 -30.04 31.03 27.51
CA TYR A 252 -31.30 31.52 26.94
C TYR A 252 -31.82 32.78 27.66
N LEU A 253 -31.65 32.81 28.99
CA LEU A 253 -32.11 33.90 29.86
C LEU A 253 -31.14 35.08 29.93
N HIS A 254 -29.89 34.92 29.49
CA HIS A 254 -28.88 35.98 29.51
C HIS A 254 -29.24 37.15 28.58
N VAL A 255 -29.35 36.93 27.27
CA VAL A 255 -29.65 37.98 26.28
C VAL A 255 -30.43 37.43 25.08
N HIS A 256 -31.26 38.26 24.43
CA HIS A 256 -32.16 37.80 23.37
C HIS A 256 -31.48 37.44 22.05
N HIS A 257 -30.42 38.16 21.66
CA HIS A 257 -29.78 37.99 20.34
C HIS A 257 -28.98 36.67 20.19
N ILE A 258 -28.65 35.98 21.29
CA ILE A 258 -28.01 34.66 21.23
C ILE A 258 -29.01 33.50 21.20
N ARG A 259 -30.31 33.77 21.43
CA ARG A 259 -31.36 32.73 21.49
C ARG A 259 -31.47 31.86 20.23
N PRO A 260 -31.29 32.38 19.00
CA PRO A 260 -31.28 31.52 17.80
C PRO A 260 -30.27 30.38 17.90
N TYR A 261 -29.03 30.68 18.30
CA TYR A 261 -27.98 29.66 18.50
C TYR A 261 -28.30 28.70 19.64
N VAL A 262 -28.97 29.17 20.71
CA VAL A 262 -29.41 28.30 21.80
C VAL A 262 -30.50 27.34 21.32
N TRP A 263 -31.45 27.80 20.49
CA TRP A 263 -32.45 26.92 19.87
C TRP A 263 -31.83 25.87 18.95
N GLU A 264 -30.81 26.23 18.19
CA GLU A 264 -30.04 25.28 17.39
C GLU A 264 -29.33 24.24 18.28
N VAL A 265 -28.76 24.63 19.43
CA VAL A 265 -28.20 23.69 20.41
C VAL A 265 -29.28 22.74 20.94
N VAL A 266 -30.48 23.23 21.26
CA VAL A 266 -31.61 22.39 21.67
C VAL A 266 -31.99 21.42 20.56
N PHE A 267 -32.06 21.88 19.32
CA PHE A 267 -32.32 21.04 18.15
C PHE A 267 -31.26 19.94 17.97
N VAL A 268 -29.98 20.28 18.06
CA VAL A 268 -28.87 19.32 17.96
C VAL A 268 -28.95 18.27 19.08
N ASN A 269 -29.28 18.68 20.30
CA ASN A 269 -29.48 17.74 21.41
C ASN A 269 -30.69 16.83 21.18
N ALA A 270 -31.83 17.38 20.72
CA ALA A 270 -33.01 16.59 20.38
C ALA A 270 -32.72 15.58 19.27
N LEU A 271 -32.02 16.00 18.21
CA LEU A 271 -31.56 15.12 17.14
C LEU A 271 -30.64 14.03 17.68
N HIS A 272 -29.71 14.36 18.58
CA HIS A 272 -28.86 13.36 19.24
C HIS A 272 -29.68 12.35 20.05
N LEU A 273 -30.74 12.79 20.74
CA LEU A 273 -31.65 11.91 21.46
C LEU A 273 -32.36 10.93 20.52
N ILE A 274 -32.92 11.44 19.41
CA ILE A 274 -33.64 10.66 18.40
C ILE A 274 -32.71 9.65 17.71
N LEU A 275 -31.53 10.09 17.23
CA LEU A 275 -30.60 9.21 16.53
C LEU A 275 -30.04 8.10 17.42
N ARG A 276 -29.81 8.37 18.71
CA ARG A 276 -29.40 7.31 19.66
C ARG A 276 -30.55 6.37 19.99
N PHE A 277 -31.79 6.85 20.05
CA PHE A 277 -32.95 5.99 20.22
C PHE A 277 -33.12 5.04 19.02
N ALA A 278 -33.00 5.57 17.79
CA ALA A 278 -33.06 4.77 16.57
C ALA A 278 -31.92 3.74 16.46
N ALA A 279 -30.75 4.03 17.03
CA ALA A 279 -29.59 3.13 17.03
C ALA A 279 -29.65 2.04 18.13
N HIS A 280 -30.61 2.11 19.05
CA HIS A 280 -30.72 1.20 20.18
C HIS A 280 -31.65 0.03 19.83
N LYS A 281 -31.18 -1.20 20.04
CA LYS A 281 -31.93 -2.42 19.76
C LYS A 281 -31.71 -3.46 20.86
N THR A 282 -32.76 -4.17 21.23
CA THR A 282 -32.69 -5.23 22.24
C THR A 282 -32.57 -6.59 21.56
N TYR A 283 -31.62 -7.39 22.02
CA TYR A 283 -31.35 -8.74 21.56
C TYR A 283 -31.40 -9.70 22.74
N THR A 284 -31.67 -10.97 22.51
CA THR A 284 -31.55 -12.01 23.53
C THR A 284 -30.19 -12.68 23.41
N GLY A 285 -29.46 -12.84 24.51
CA GLY A 285 -28.15 -13.50 24.50
C GLY A 285 -27.74 -14.04 25.86
N THR A 286 -26.64 -14.78 25.89
CA THR A 286 -26.10 -15.41 27.09
C THR A 286 -24.88 -14.65 27.59
N VAL A 287 -24.70 -14.61 28.90
CA VAL A 287 -23.54 -14.00 29.57
C VAL A 287 -22.94 -15.04 30.49
N ALA A 288 -21.69 -15.42 30.23
CA ALA A 288 -20.98 -16.45 30.98
C ALA A 288 -19.58 -15.95 31.39
N LEU A 289 -19.06 -16.49 32.48
CA LEU A 289 -17.64 -16.32 32.83
C LEU A 289 -16.82 -17.38 32.12
N LEU A 290 -15.68 -16.96 31.58
CA LEU A 290 -14.75 -17.87 30.95
C LEU A 290 -13.91 -18.57 32.04
N PRO A 291 -13.98 -19.91 32.17
CA PRO A 291 -13.34 -20.65 33.27
C PRO A 291 -11.83 -20.37 33.39
N GLY A 292 -11.33 -20.22 34.61
CA GLY A 292 -9.92 -19.96 34.88
C GLY A 292 -9.42 -18.56 34.47
N THR A 293 -10.34 -17.63 34.16
CA THR A 293 -9.99 -16.27 33.76
C THR A 293 -10.90 -15.23 34.40
N ASN A 294 -10.47 -13.97 34.36
CA ASN A 294 -11.31 -12.83 34.73
C ASN A 294 -12.01 -12.20 33.51
N LEU A 295 -12.42 -13.03 32.55
CA LEU A 295 -13.09 -12.62 31.32
C LEU A 295 -14.56 -13.02 31.33
N ILE A 296 -15.40 -12.10 30.86
CA ILE A 296 -16.83 -12.31 30.62
C ILE A 296 -17.00 -12.51 29.12
N GLN A 297 -17.70 -13.58 28.75
CA GLN A 297 -18.08 -13.89 27.39
C GLN A 297 -19.59 -13.63 27.22
N ILE A 298 -19.95 -12.81 26.24
CA ILE A 298 -21.33 -12.52 25.87
C ILE A 298 -21.57 -13.05 24.45
N ARG A 299 -22.55 -13.95 24.30
CA ARG A 299 -22.91 -14.53 23.00
C ARG A 299 -24.35 -14.20 22.67
N ILE A 300 -24.58 -13.60 21.50
CA ILE A 300 -25.92 -13.32 20.98
C ILE A 300 -26.08 -14.16 19.71
N PRO A 301 -26.96 -15.18 19.70
CA PRO A 301 -27.15 -16.04 18.52
C PRO A 301 -27.73 -15.23 17.35
N LEU A 302 -27.24 -15.49 16.14
CA LEU A 302 -27.76 -14.91 14.90
C LEU A 302 -28.90 -15.78 14.34
N THR A 303 -29.85 -16.21 15.17
CA THR A 303 -31.08 -16.85 14.66
C THR A 303 -32.02 -15.77 14.15
N THR A 304 -32.20 -15.70 12.84
CA THR A 304 -33.03 -14.69 12.16
C THR A 304 -32.76 -13.27 12.67
N LEU A 305 -31.51 -12.81 12.57
CA LEU A 305 -31.25 -11.37 12.59
C LEU A 305 -32.10 -10.76 11.47
N SER A 306 -33.24 -10.20 11.85
CA SER A 306 -33.94 -9.16 11.10
C SER A 306 -32.88 -8.26 10.49
N SER A 307 -32.70 -8.35 9.17
CA SER A 307 -32.01 -7.53 8.15
C SER A 307 -31.21 -6.26 8.54
N THR A 308 -30.74 -6.09 9.78
CA THR A 308 -30.58 -4.76 10.37
C THR A 308 -29.37 -4.58 11.30
N LEU A 309 -28.57 -5.62 11.58
CA LEU A 309 -27.28 -5.48 12.27
C LEU A 309 -26.15 -6.14 11.46
N SER A 310 -25.57 -5.37 10.53
CA SER A 310 -24.37 -5.74 9.79
C SER A 310 -23.15 -4.99 10.33
N TRP A 311 -22.05 -5.67 10.63
CA TRP A 311 -20.80 -5.04 11.07
C TRP A 311 -19.59 -5.51 10.24
N ARG A 312 -18.52 -4.74 10.31
CA ARG A 312 -17.20 -5.08 9.76
C ARG A 312 -16.24 -5.53 10.86
N PRO A 313 -15.22 -6.36 10.56
CA PRO A 313 -14.16 -6.70 11.49
C PRO A 313 -13.58 -5.46 12.19
N GLY A 314 -13.34 -5.55 13.51
CA GLY A 314 -12.81 -4.46 14.33
C GLY A 314 -13.81 -3.36 14.75
N GLN A 315 -15.09 -3.47 14.39
CA GLN A 315 -16.12 -2.59 14.95
C GLN A 315 -16.49 -2.97 16.39
N HIS A 316 -17.07 -2.03 17.13
CA HIS A 316 -17.53 -2.21 18.51
C HIS A 316 -19.00 -1.81 18.66
N VAL A 317 -19.64 -2.31 19.71
CA VAL A 317 -21.01 -1.97 20.11
C VAL A 317 -21.03 -1.51 21.55
N TYR A 318 -22.02 -0.70 21.91
CA TYR A 318 -22.27 -0.35 23.29
C TYR A 318 -23.33 -1.25 23.86
N LEU A 319 -22.99 -1.94 24.95
CA LEU A 319 -23.89 -2.83 25.67
C LEU A 319 -24.36 -2.16 26.96
N SER A 320 -25.66 -2.26 27.22
CA SER A 320 -26.26 -2.01 28.52
C SER A 320 -27.08 -3.21 28.96
N LEU A 321 -26.90 -3.62 30.22
CA LEU A 321 -27.78 -4.58 30.86
C LEU A 321 -29.12 -3.90 31.21
N PRO A 322 -30.28 -4.49 30.88
CA PRO A 322 -31.55 -3.98 31.34
C PRO A 322 -31.63 -4.02 32.87
N THR A 323 -32.03 -2.92 33.49
CA THR A 323 -32.35 -2.85 34.91
C THR A 323 -33.87 -2.96 35.07
N GLY A 324 -34.38 -4.15 35.38
CA GLY A 324 -35.81 -4.40 35.62
C GLY A 324 -36.52 -5.22 34.54
N HIS A 325 -37.80 -5.54 34.78
CA HIS A 325 -38.64 -6.35 33.90
C HIS A 325 -38.77 -5.66 32.51
N PRO A 326 -38.65 -6.39 31.38
CA PRO A 326 -38.56 -5.83 30.03
C PRO A 326 -39.74 -4.95 29.57
N TYR A 327 -40.84 -4.90 30.33
CA TYR A 327 -42.05 -4.12 30.02
C TYR A 327 -42.30 -2.93 30.96
N SER A 328 -41.41 -2.63 31.91
CA SER A 328 -41.62 -1.55 32.91
C SER A 328 -40.47 -0.56 33.01
N ALA A 329 -39.77 -0.26 31.92
CA ALA A 329 -38.73 0.77 31.94
C ALA A 329 -39.38 2.17 31.96
N SER A 330 -39.35 2.85 33.12
CA SER A 330 -39.70 4.27 33.21
C SER A 330 -38.81 5.09 32.27
N LEU A 331 -39.28 6.27 31.81
CA LEU A 331 -38.44 7.21 31.06
C LEU A 331 -37.13 7.55 31.81
N SER A 332 -37.17 7.55 33.15
CA SER A 332 -35.98 7.71 34.00
C SER A 332 -35.03 6.51 33.92
N ASP A 333 -35.56 5.29 33.83
CA ASP A 333 -34.77 4.07 33.71
C ASP A 333 -34.11 4.02 32.34
N GLN A 334 -34.84 4.33 31.27
CA GLN A 334 -34.28 4.46 29.93
C GLN A 334 -33.18 5.52 29.85
N PHE A 335 -33.37 6.68 30.49
CA PHE A 335 -32.36 7.74 30.54
C PHE A 335 -31.11 7.33 31.34
N THR A 336 -31.27 6.63 32.46
CA THR A 336 -30.14 6.16 33.29
C THR A 336 -29.43 4.94 32.70
N LEU A 337 -30.14 4.03 32.03
CA LEU A 337 -29.61 2.90 31.24
C LEU A 337 -28.73 3.39 30.08
N ARG A 338 -29.20 4.40 29.34
CA ARG A 338 -28.51 5.03 28.21
C ARG A 338 -27.19 5.71 28.59
N ASN A 339 -27.00 6.02 29.87
CA ASN A 339 -25.78 6.56 30.46
C ASN A 339 -24.89 5.51 31.17
N LYS A 340 -25.33 4.24 31.22
CA LYS A 340 -24.59 3.10 31.80
C LYS A 340 -24.15 2.08 30.73
N THR A 341 -23.80 2.54 29.53
CA THR A 341 -23.32 1.68 28.44
C THR A 341 -21.80 1.57 28.44
N ASN A 342 -21.24 0.38 28.18
CA ASN A 342 -19.81 0.19 27.92
C ASN A 342 -19.55 -0.23 26.47
N PRO A 343 -18.47 0.25 25.84
CA PRO A 343 -18.07 -0.21 24.52
C PRO A 343 -17.41 -1.60 24.62
N PHE A 344 -17.79 -2.49 23.71
CA PHE A 344 -17.17 -3.80 23.52
C PHE A 344 -16.92 -4.05 22.03
N THR A 345 -15.68 -4.41 21.70
CA THR A 345 -15.32 -4.80 20.34
C THR A 345 -15.97 -6.12 19.98
N ILE A 346 -16.51 -6.21 18.77
CA ILE A 346 -17.12 -7.43 18.26
C ILE A 346 -15.99 -8.37 17.85
N ALA A 347 -15.88 -9.50 18.56
CA ALA A 347 -14.83 -10.50 18.36
C ALA A 347 -15.21 -11.57 17.32
N SER A 348 -16.42 -11.52 16.75
CA SER A 348 -16.90 -12.43 15.71
C SER A 348 -17.06 -11.77 14.34
N ILE A 349 -17.09 -12.60 13.30
CA ILE A 349 -17.30 -12.21 11.91
C ILE A 349 -18.71 -12.62 11.47
N PRO A 350 -19.54 -11.69 10.94
CA PRO A 350 -20.95 -11.98 10.68
C PRO A 350 -21.18 -13.01 9.57
N SER A 351 -20.25 -13.17 8.62
CA SER A 351 -20.36 -14.13 7.51
C SER A 351 -20.13 -15.59 7.92
N LYS A 352 -19.36 -15.83 8.98
CA LYS A 352 -18.92 -17.18 9.38
C LYS A 352 -19.48 -17.59 10.74
N ASP A 353 -19.43 -16.67 11.71
CA ASP A 353 -19.80 -16.96 13.08
C ASP A 353 -21.32 -16.80 13.22
N LYS A 354 -22.03 -17.86 13.62
CA LYS A 354 -23.49 -17.84 13.84
C LYS A 354 -23.93 -17.07 15.09
N HIS A 355 -23.03 -16.29 15.69
CA HIS A 355 -23.28 -15.50 16.89
C HIS A 355 -22.45 -14.20 16.88
N LEU A 356 -22.99 -13.15 17.50
CA LEU A 356 -22.22 -11.97 17.88
C LEU A 356 -21.51 -12.28 19.19
N LEU A 357 -20.17 -12.20 19.18
CA LEU A 357 -19.31 -12.49 20.32
C LEU A 357 -18.71 -11.20 20.88
N LEU A 358 -18.92 -10.94 22.17
CA LEU A 358 -18.20 -9.91 22.91
C LEU A 358 -17.41 -10.58 24.04
N VAL A 359 -16.18 -10.11 24.25
CA VAL A 359 -15.33 -10.54 25.35
C VAL A 359 -14.85 -9.32 26.11
N ALA A 360 -15.02 -9.35 27.43
CA ALA A 360 -14.73 -8.22 28.30
C ALA A 360 -13.91 -8.67 29.51
N LYS A 361 -12.93 -7.87 29.92
CA LYS A 361 -12.26 -8.07 31.20
C LYS A 361 -13.13 -7.53 32.34
N THR A 362 -13.25 -8.26 33.44
CA THR A 362 -13.95 -7.75 34.62
C THR A 362 -13.10 -6.68 35.28
N LEU A 363 -13.56 -5.44 35.21
CA LEU A 363 -13.05 -4.29 35.97
C LEU A 363 -14.10 -3.84 36.99
N THR A 364 -13.90 -2.69 37.62
CA THR A 364 -14.87 -2.08 38.54
C THR A 364 -16.12 -1.53 37.81
N GLY A 365 -17.20 -1.29 38.56
CA GLY A 365 -18.42 -0.68 38.02
C GLY A 365 -19.31 -1.66 37.25
N ASN A 366 -19.63 -1.33 36.00
CA ASN A 366 -20.63 -2.06 35.19
C ASN A 366 -20.16 -3.47 34.80
N THR A 367 -18.86 -3.67 34.51
CA THR A 367 -18.31 -5.00 34.21
C THR A 367 -18.32 -5.91 35.44
N LYS A 368 -18.11 -5.38 36.64
CA LYS A 368 -18.27 -6.13 37.90
C LYS A 368 -19.70 -6.65 38.05
N LYS A 369 -20.69 -5.77 37.84
CA LYS A 369 -22.11 -6.16 37.86
C LYS A 369 -22.45 -7.24 36.83
N MET A 370 -21.86 -7.18 35.64
CA MET A 370 -22.01 -8.23 34.61
C MET A 370 -21.37 -9.55 35.05
N SER A 371 -20.21 -9.50 35.71
CA SER A 371 -19.57 -10.71 36.27
C SER A 371 -20.40 -11.31 37.40
N ASP A 372 -20.90 -10.49 38.33
CA ASP A 372 -21.75 -10.95 39.42
C ASP A 372 -23.06 -11.58 38.90
N LEU A 373 -23.67 -10.95 37.88
CA LEU A 373 -24.80 -11.51 37.15
C LEU A 373 -24.43 -12.85 36.51
N ALA A 374 -23.34 -12.93 35.76
CA ALA A 374 -22.87 -14.18 35.15
C ALA A 374 -22.65 -15.30 36.19
N ARG A 375 -22.06 -14.98 37.36
CA ARG A 375 -21.91 -15.95 38.47
C ARG A 375 -23.25 -16.44 38.98
N SER A 376 -24.23 -15.56 39.15
CA SER A 376 -25.57 -15.94 39.60
C SER A 376 -26.28 -16.86 38.61
N LEU A 377 -26.09 -16.64 37.31
CA LEU A 377 -26.72 -17.43 36.25
C LEU A 377 -26.02 -18.77 35.96
N THR A 378 -24.76 -18.94 36.40
CA THR A 378 -23.96 -20.17 36.18
C THR A 378 -24.05 -21.14 37.37
N LYS A 379 -24.63 -20.74 38.51
CA LYS A 379 -24.75 -21.58 39.74
C LYS A 379 -25.68 -22.79 39.59
N GLU A 380 -26.50 -22.82 38.56
CA GLU A 380 -27.32 -23.99 38.18
C GLU A 380 -26.61 -24.65 37.00
N GLY A 381 -26.07 -25.86 37.16
CA GLY A 381 -25.14 -26.53 36.23
C GLY A 381 -25.69 -26.92 34.84
N GLY A 382 -26.40 -26.01 34.17
CA GLY A 382 -26.89 -26.09 32.79
C GLY A 382 -26.36 -24.93 31.91
N GLU A 383 -26.80 -24.88 30.65
CA GLU A 383 -26.47 -23.77 29.77
C GLU A 383 -26.99 -22.44 30.34
N PRO A 384 -26.19 -21.35 30.26
CA PRO A 384 -26.58 -20.07 30.84
C PRO A 384 -27.88 -19.55 30.19
N PRO A 385 -28.87 -19.12 30.99
CA PRO A 385 -30.15 -18.64 30.47
C PRO A 385 -29.96 -17.40 29.59
N SER A 386 -30.78 -17.30 28.54
CA SER A 386 -30.79 -16.14 27.65
C SER A 386 -31.45 -14.94 28.33
N ILE A 387 -30.73 -13.83 28.43
CA ILE A 387 -31.21 -12.56 28.98
C ILE A 387 -31.38 -11.51 27.88
N PRO A 388 -32.31 -10.56 28.03
CA PRO A 388 -32.37 -9.40 27.16
C PRO A 388 -31.12 -8.53 27.35
N LEU A 389 -30.50 -8.14 26.25
CA LEU A 389 -29.29 -7.35 26.16
C LEU A 389 -29.54 -6.20 25.18
N ALA A 390 -29.35 -4.96 25.63
CA ALA A 390 -29.59 -3.80 24.77
C ALA A 390 -28.27 -3.33 24.14
N LEU A 391 -28.21 -3.36 22.82
CA LEU A 391 -27.05 -2.98 22.01
C LEU A 391 -27.31 -1.66 21.26
N GLU A 392 -26.28 -0.82 21.21
CA GLU A 392 -26.22 0.39 20.40
C GLU A 392 -24.98 0.33 19.49
N GLY A 393 -25.16 0.39 18.17
CA GLY A 393 -24.07 0.30 17.19
C GLY A 393 -24.47 -0.39 15.88
N PRO A 394 -23.50 -0.79 15.04
CA PRO A 394 -22.05 -0.82 15.28
C PRO A 394 -21.35 0.54 15.12
N TYR A 395 -20.24 0.70 15.84
CA TYR A 395 -19.35 1.86 15.85
C TYR A 395 -17.91 1.44 15.51
N GLY A 396 -17.05 2.40 15.16
CA GLY A 396 -15.60 2.19 15.09
C GLY A 396 -14.97 2.52 13.75
N ALA A 397 -13.71 2.97 13.81
CA ALA A 397 -12.93 3.43 12.67
C ALA A 397 -12.40 2.30 11.77
N SER A 398 -12.74 1.04 12.02
CA SER A 398 -12.32 -0.06 11.15
C SER A 398 -12.89 0.04 9.74
N ILE A 399 -13.97 0.81 9.55
CA ILE A 399 -14.47 1.24 8.24
C ILE A 399 -13.45 2.08 7.43
N HIS A 400 -12.42 2.62 8.11
CA HIS A 400 -11.37 3.46 7.54
C HIS A 400 -9.99 2.79 7.61
N LEU A 401 -9.90 1.51 7.97
CA LEU A 401 -8.64 0.79 7.85
C LEU A 401 -8.23 0.74 6.37
N PRO A 402 -6.93 0.87 6.08
CA PRO A 402 -6.45 0.73 4.71
C PRO A 402 -6.75 -0.69 4.21
N ASP A 403 -6.87 -0.84 2.90
CA ASP A 403 -6.95 -2.15 2.30
C ASP A 403 -5.64 -2.90 2.54
N PHE A 404 -5.70 -3.96 3.36
CA PHE A 404 -4.52 -4.74 3.74
C PHE A 404 -3.90 -5.49 2.56
N SER A 405 -4.62 -5.68 1.45
CA SER A 405 -4.09 -6.26 0.22
C SER A 405 -3.00 -5.40 -0.43
N THR A 406 -2.92 -4.12 -0.08
CA THR A 406 -1.93 -3.18 -0.63
C THR A 406 -0.55 -3.29 0.02
N PHE A 407 -0.39 -4.09 1.08
CA PHE A 407 0.86 -4.26 1.81
C PHE A 407 1.50 -5.61 1.45
N ASP A 408 2.83 -5.66 1.35
CA ASP A 408 3.55 -6.93 1.14
C ASP A 408 3.59 -7.79 2.42
N LYS A 409 3.55 -7.15 3.60
CA LYS A 409 3.63 -7.80 4.91
C LYS A 409 2.71 -7.10 5.90
N VAL A 410 2.00 -7.87 6.72
CA VAL A 410 1.11 -7.37 7.76
C VAL A 410 1.48 -8.03 9.09
N LEU A 411 2.06 -7.24 10.00
CA LEU A 411 2.28 -7.66 11.39
C LEU A 411 1.11 -7.18 12.26
N LEU A 412 0.39 -8.12 12.83
CA LEU A 412 -0.67 -7.87 13.79
C LEU A 412 -0.16 -8.19 15.20
N VAL A 413 -0.32 -7.24 16.14
CA VAL A 413 0.10 -7.41 17.54
C VAL A 413 -1.06 -7.10 18.46
N ALA A 414 -1.39 -8.03 19.35
CA ALA A 414 -2.42 -7.87 20.38
C ALA A 414 -1.86 -8.19 21.78
N GLY A 415 -2.43 -7.53 22.79
CA GLY A 415 -2.16 -7.81 24.21
C GLY A 415 -3.45 -8.07 24.97
N GLY A 416 -3.53 -9.18 25.72
CA GLY A 416 -4.69 -9.58 26.52
C GLY A 416 -5.98 -9.61 25.70
N VAL A 417 -7.04 -9.01 26.24
CA VAL A 417 -8.35 -8.87 25.56
C VAL A 417 -8.31 -7.97 24.31
N GLY A 418 -7.21 -7.26 24.05
CA GLY A 418 -7.04 -6.46 22.81
C GLY A 418 -7.11 -7.29 21.52
N ALA A 419 -6.95 -8.61 21.62
CA ALA A 419 -7.18 -9.52 20.50
C ALA A 419 -8.62 -9.53 19.99
N THR A 420 -9.61 -9.09 20.78
CA THR A 420 -11.00 -8.90 20.31
C THR A 420 -11.12 -7.95 19.12
N PHE A 421 -10.17 -7.03 18.93
CA PHE A 421 -10.08 -6.17 17.76
C PHE A 421 -9.27 -6.79 16.62
N ILE A 422 -8.12 -7.40 16.95
CA ILE A 422 -7.14 -7.87 15.97
C ILE A 422 -7.54 -9.21 15.34
N LEU A 423 -8.13 -10.13 16.11
CA LEU A 423 -8.46 -11.47 15.64
C LEU A 423 -9.50 -11.48 14.50
N PRO A 424 -10.62 -10.71 14.56
CA PRO A 424 -11.54 -10.61 13.42
C PRO A 424 -10.87 -10.05 12.18
N ILE A 425 -9.93 -9.10 12.33
CA ILE A 425 -9.16 -8.54 11.22
C ILE A 425 -8.24 -9.61 10.62
N TYR A 426 -7.47 -10.31 11.47
CA TYR A 426 -6.62 -11.43 11.05
C TYR A 426 -7.41 -12.48 10.27
N ARG A 427 -8.51 -12.98 10.87
CA ARG A 427 -9.40 -13.96 10.25
C ARG A 427 -9.96 -13.45 8.92
N SER A 428 -10.37 -12.18 8.84
CA SER A 428 -10.84 -11.61 7.57
C SER A 428 -9.75 -11.55 6.51
N ILE A 429 -8.50 -11.24 6.88
CA ILE A 429 -7.39 -11.19 5.92
C ILE A 429 -7.09 -12.61 5.44
N VAL A 430 -6.89 -13.56 6.35
CA VAL A 430 -6.59 -14.98 6.03
C VAL A 430 -7.73 -15.62 5.23
N GLU A 431 -8.99 -15.28 5.49
CA GLU A 431 -10.12 -15.84 4.75
C GLU A 431 -10.16 -15.39 3.28
N PHE A 432 -9.71 -14.18 2.95
CA PHE A 432 -9.51 -13.77 1.55
C PHE A 432 -8.30 -14.47 0.89
N HIS A 433 -7.50 -15.26 1.62
CA HIS A 433 -6.33 -16.00 1.08
C HIS A 433 -6.68 -17.34 0.40
N ASP A 434 -7.86 -17.92 0.63
CA ASP A 434 -8.22 -19.27 0.12
C ASP A 434 -8.63 -19.33 -1.37
N THR A 435 -8.31 -18.30 -2.18
CA THR A 435 -8.60 -18.30 -3.63
C THR A 435 -7.39 -17.94 -4.49
N GLU A 436 -6.60 -18.95 -4.85
CA GLU A 436 -5.83 -19.10 -6.11
C GLU A 436 -4.81 -18.03 -6.58
N HIS A 437 -4.46 -16.99 -5.82
CA HIS A 437 -3.61 -15.90 -6.36
C HIS A 437 -2.25 -15.72 -5.64
N ALA A 438 -1.17 -16.03 -6.37
CA ALA A 438 0.21 -15.67 -6.06
C ALA A 438 0.39 -14.13 -6.08
N GLY A 439 0.37 -13.51 -4.90
CA GLY A 439 0.67 -12.07 -4.77
C GLY A 439 0.14 -11.36 -3.52
N LEU A 440 -0.22 -12.10 -2.46
CA LEU A 440 -0.88 -11.59 -1.26
C LEU A 440 0.09 -11.35 -0.07
N PRO A 441 -0.29 -10.54 0.95
CA PRO A 441 0.59 -10.12 2.03
C PRO A 441 1.01 -11.29 2.95
N GLN A 442 2.27 -11.35 3.37
CA GLN A 442 2.67 -12.23 4.48
C GLN A 442 2.04 -11.70 5.78
N VAL A 443 1.07 -12.42 6.35
CA VAL A 443 0.39 -12.03 7.60
C VAL A 443 0.97 -12.79 8.78
N ARG A 444 1.40 -12.07 9.82
CA ARG A 444 1.87 -12.66 11.08
C ARG A 444 1.10 -12.07 12.24
N PHE A 445 0.49 -12.91 13.08
CA PHE A 445 -0.27 -12.46 14.24
C PHE A 445 0.40 -12.90 15.55
N ILE A 446 0.76 -11.91 16.37
CA ILE A 446 1.37 -12.08 17.69
C ILE A 446 0.37 -11.65 18.75
N TRP A 447 0.10 -12.54 19.70
CA TRP A 447 -0.82 -12.31 20.80
C TRP A 447 -0.15 -12.57 22.15
N ALA A 448 0.11 -11.52 22.92
CA ALA A 448 0.64 -11.65 24.27
C ALA A 448 -0.50 -11.73 25.31
N VAL A 449 -0.54 -12.77 26.12
CA VAL A 449 -1.51 -12.98 27.21
C VAL A 449 -0.83 -13.21 28.55
N GLN A 450 -1.55 -12.99 29.66
CA GLN A 450 -1.01 -13.30 30.98
C GLN A 450 -1.11 -14.79 31.29
N ARG A 451 -2.26 -15.39 30.98
CA ARG A 451 -2.55 -16.82 31.17
C ARG A 451 -3.09 -17.40 29.86
N LEU A 452 -2.76 -18.66 29.57
CA LEU A 452 -3.23 -19.32 28.34
C LEU A 452 -4.76 -19.43 28.28
N ALA A 453 -5.42 -19.58 29.43
CA ALA A 453 -6.87 -19.63 29.54
C ALA A 453 -7.58 -18.40 28.93
N GLU A 454 -6.92 -17.23 28.89
CA GLU A 454 -7.45 -16.01 28.26
C GLU A 454 -7.66 -16.13 26.74
N THR A 455 -7.11 -17.17 26.11
CA THR A 455 -7.26 -17.42 24.66
C THR A 455 -8.41 -18.36 24.31
N GLN A 456 -9.05 -19.01 25.30
CA GLN A 456 -10.05 -20.05 25.07
C GLN A 456 -11.24 -19.58 24.22
N TRP A 457 -11.64 -18.31 24.35
CA TRP A 457 -12.75 -17.73 23.58
C TRP A 457 -12.46 -17.66 22.07
N ALA A 458 -11.19 -17.64 21.67
CA ALA A 458 -10.76 -17.59 20.27
C ALA A 458 -10.56 -18.99 19.66
N PHE A 459 -10.23 -19.99 20.48
CA PHE A 459 -9.96 -21.37 20.07
C PHE A 459 -10.80 -22.37 20.87
N PRO A 460 -12.13 -22.44 20.73
CA PRO A 460 -12.96 -23.35 21.52
C PRO A 460 -12.57 -24.82 21.31
N SER A 461 -12.61 -25.63 22.37
CA SER A 461 -12.28 -27.07 22.35
C SER A 461 -13.27 -27.84 21.44
N GLN A 462 -12.78 -28.71 20.55
CA GLN A 462 -13.66 -29.70 19.93
C GLN A 462 -14.12 -30.71 21.00
N PRO A 463 -15.39 -31.13 21.02
CA PRO A 463 -15.85 -32.18 21.91
C PRO A 463 -15.17 -33.50 21.53
N THR A 464 -14.41 -34.07 22.45
CA THR A 464 -13.75 -35.38 22.30
C THR A 464 -14.81 -36.47 22.11
N THR A 465 -14.96 -36.98 20.90
CA THR A 465 -15.59 -38.28 20.66
C THR A 465 -14.68 -39.35 21.27
N SER A 466 -15.11 -39.89 22.40
CA SER A 466 -14.46 -40.99 23.09
C SER A 466 -14.62 -42.30 22.32
N SER A 467 -13.51 -42.86 21.86
CA SER A 467 -13.34 -44.30 21.67
C SER A 467 -11.92 -44.66 22.13
N PRO A 468 -11.75 -45.46 23.19
CA PRO A 468 -10.45 -45.80 23.73
C PRO A 468 -9.96 -47.12 23.12
N SER A 469 -8.95 -47.08 22.27
CA SER A 469 -8.14 -48.28 21.97
C SER A 469 -6.76 -47.91 21.43
N GLU A 470 -5.76 -48.48 22.10
CA GLU A 470 -4.40 -48.82 21.62
C GLU A 470 -3.23 -47.84 21.87
N THR A 471 -2.53 -48.17 22.97
CA THR A 471 -1.07 -48.25 23.22
C THR A 471 -0.12 -47.06 23.01
N PRO A 472 0.81 -46.80 23.96
CA PRO A 472 1.78 -45.72 23.89
C PRO A 472 3.00 -46.12 23.05
N ALA A 473 3.10 -45.56 21.83
CA ALA A 473 4.31 -45.66 21.01
C ALA A 473 5.19 -44.42 21.21
N GLU A 474 6.32 -44.68 21.88
CA GLU A 474 7.67 -44.17 21.63
C GLU A 474 7.90 -42.73 21.13
N THR A 475 8.65 -42.02 21.98
CA THR A 475 9.59 -40.93 21.74
C THR A 475 10.09 -40.82 20.28
N ARG A 476 9.43 -40.00 19.46
CA ARG A 476 10.03 -39.41 18.26
C ARG A 476 10.68 -38.09 18.63
N THR A 477 12.00 -38.11 18.75
CA THR A 477 12.85 -36.94 18.48
C THR A 477 12.64 -36.54 17.03
N GLU A 478 11.76 -35.57 16.78
CA GLU A 478 11.67 -34.93 15.48
C GLU A 478 12.68 -33.80 15.37
N GLU A 479 13.59 -34.02 14.43
CA GLU A 479 14.48 -33.06 13.83
C GLU A 479 13.72 -31.79 13.41
N THR A 480 14.35 -30.65 13.70
CA THR A 480 13.99 -29.33 13.22
C THR A 480 13.83 -29.32 11.69
N THR A 481 12.58 -29.42 11.24
CA THR A 481 12.14 -28.98 9.91
C THR A 481 11.58 -27.55 10.04
N PRO A 482 12.11 -26.54 9.33
CA PRO A 482 11.68 -25.16 9.48
C PRO A 482 10.55 -24.83 8.48
N HIS A 483 9.44 -25.54 8.55
CA HIS A 483 8.22 -25.13 7.83
C HIS A 483 7.04 -25.13 8.79
N ALA A 484 6.99 -24.08 9.63
CA ALA A 484 5.77 -23.77 10.37
C ALA A 484 4.66 -23.40 9.37
N PRO A 485 3.43 -23.92 9.52
CA PRO A 485 2.32 -23.57 8.64
C PRO A 485 2.05 -22.07 8.70
N THR A 486 1.89 -21.46 7.53
CA THR A 486 1.83 -20.01 7.24
C THR A 486 0.67 -19.25 7.90
N ALA A 487 -0.14 -19.90 8.73
CA ALA A 487 -1.38 -19.37 9.31
C ALA A 487 -1.54 -19.64 10.83
N ALA A 488 -0.46 -19.94 11.56
CA ALA A 488 -0.54 -20.15 13.01
C ALA A 488 -0.34 -18.85 13.81
N ILE A 489 -1.20 -18.63 14.82
CA ILE A 489 -1.14 -17.46 15.71
C ILE A 489 -0.07 -17.70 16.77
N GLU A 490 0.88 -16.79 16.91
CA GLU A 490 1.94 -16.86 17.92
C GLU A 490 1.45 -16.28 19.26
N VAL A 491 1.18 -17.15 20.24
CA VAL A 491 0.70 -16.77 21.56
C VAL A 491 1.85 -16.74 22.55
N PHE A 492 2.14 -15.56 23.10
CA PHE A 492 3.17 -15.33 24.12
C PHE A 492 2.54 -15.29 25.51
N VAL A 493 2.91 -16.24 26.38
CA VAL A 493 2.44 -16.28 27.78
C VAL A 493 3.46 -15.59 28.67
N THR A 494 3.04 -14.50 29.32
CA THR A 494 3.95 -13.56 30.01
C THR A 494 4.17 -13.83 31.49
N ARG A 495 3.32 -14.62 32.16
CA ARG A 495 3.58 -15.12 33.53
C ARG A 495 4.06 -16.57 33.47
N GLY A 496 5.22 -16.84 34.08
CA GLY A 496 5.66 -18.20 34.42
C GLY A 496 5.12 -18.58 35.81
N ALA A 497 5.04 -19.88 36.11
CA ALA A 497 4.45 -20.45 37.34
C ALA A 497 5.16 -20.08 38.67
N THR A 498 6.04 -19.08 38.69
CA THR A 498 6.82 -18.71 39.88
C THR A 498 7.25 -17.24 39.81
N SER A 499 6.40 -16.33 40.30
CA SER A 499 6.90 -15.09 40.93
C SER A 499 5.83 -14.45 41.83
N THR A 500 6.02 -14.58 43.14
CA THR A 500 5.38 -13.75 44.16
C THR A 500 5.97 -12.33 44.12
N LEU A 501 5.12 -11.29 44.14
CA LEU A 501 5.51 -9.89 44.32
C LEU A 501 4.72 -9.28 45.49
N PRO A 502 5.23 -8.22 46.14
CA PRO A 502 4.80 -7.80 47.48
C PRO A 502 3.44 -7.11 47.50
N LEU A 503 2.72 -7.40 48.58
CA LEU A 503 1.36 -7.01 48.92
C LEU A 503 1.18 -5.49 49.00
N GLY A 504 0.17 -4.99 48.28
CA GLY A 504 -0.46 -3.70 48.52
C GLY A 504 -1.90 -3.95 48.95
N GLU A 505 -2.22 -3.57 50.17
CA GLU A 505 -3.49 -3.80 50.86
C GLU A 505 -4.70 -3.31 50.03
N ASN A 506 -5.79 -4.11 50.06
CA ASN A 506 -7.14 -3.89 49.50
C ASN A 506 -7.59 -4.82 48.32
N GLY A 507 -7.09 -6.06 48.25
CA GLY A 507 -7.60 -7.09 47.31
C GLY A 507 -7.72 -8.52 47.87
N GLU A 508 -7.47 -8.74 49.16
CA GLU A 508 -6.96 -10.00 49.68
C GLU A 508 -7.92 -11.21 49.69
N ASP A 509 -9.23 -11.04 49.72
CA ASP A 509 -10.12 -12.20 49.91
C ASP A 509 -10.49 -12.96 48.62
N ILE A 510 -10.20 -12.41 47.44
CA ILE A 510 -10.55 -13.02 46.15
C ILE A 510 -9.35 -13.71 45.50
N GLU A 511 -8.13 -13.18 45.65
CA GLU A 511 -6.95 -13.73 44.96
C GLU A 511 -6.48 -15.07 45.57
N LEU A 512 -6.61 -15.26 46.89
CA LEU A 512 -6.10 -16.46 47.58
C LEU A 512 -6.93 -17.73 47.34
N ALA A 513 -8.26 -17.62 47.21
CA ALA A 513 -9.13 -18.77 46.91
C ALA A 513 -9.14 -19.13 45.41
N GLU A 514 -8.84 -18.17 44.54
CA GLU A 514 -8.72 -18.39 43.10
C GLU A 514 -7.41 -19.13 42.76
N ASP A 515 -6.28 -18.83 43.42
CA ASP A 515 -4.97 -19.39 43.07
C ASP A 515 -4.84 -20.93 43.31
N GLU A 516 -5.47 -21.52 44.33
CA GLU A 516 -5.42 -22.98 44.56
C GLU A 516 -6.26 -23.79 43.56
N GLN A 517 -7.43 -23.28 43.17
CA GLN A 517 -8.28 -23.93 42.17
C GLN A 517 -7.72 -23.74 40.74
N LEU A 518 -6.95 -22.67 40.51
CA LEU A 518 -6.27 -22.38 39.25
C LEU A 518 -5.02 -23.23 39.00
N LEU A 519 -4.25 -23.57 40.05
CA LEU A 519 -3.05 -24.41 39.95
C LEU A 519 -3.38 -25.84 39.48
N SER A 520 -4.52 -26.41 39.93
CA SER A 520 -4.95 -27.75 39.52
C SER A 520 -5.44 -27.82 38.07
N MET A 521 -6.02 -26.75 37.52
CA MET A 521 -6.47 -26.69 36.12
C MET A 521 -5.37 -26.28 35.12
N GLU A 522 -4.29 -25.62 35.58
CA GLU A 522 -3.13 -25.29 34.75
C GLU A 522 -2.33 -26.54 34.32
N GLU A 523 -2.39 -27.64 35.06
CA GLU A 523 -1.74 -28.91 34.68
C GLU A 523 -2.40 -29.59 33.47
N GLU A 524 -3.73 -29.48 33.30
CA GLU A 524 -4.44 -30.08 32.16
C GLU A 524 -4.33 -29.26 30.86
N MET A 525 -4.08 -27.95 30.95
CA MET A 525 -4.20 -27.02 29.82
C MET A 525 -2.92 -26.75 29.02
N LYS A 526 -1.82 -27.50 29.27
CA LYS A 526 -0.51 -27.28 28.60
C LYS A 526 -0.45 -27.62 27.11
N LYS A 527 -1.51 -28.17 26.51
CA LYS A 527 -1.48 -28.61 25.09
C LYS A 527 -1.83 -27.47 24.12
N PRO A 528 -1.00 -27.21 23.09
CA PRO A 528 -1.33 -26.26 22.03
C PRO A 528 -2.57 -26.73 21.26
N ARG A 529 -3.44 -25.76 20.91
CA ARG A 529 -4.64 -25.98 20.10
C ARG A 529 -4.31 -25.76 18.62
N GLU A 530 -5.08 -26.36 17.72
CA GLU A 530 -4.91 -26.23 16.28
C GLU A 530 -4.87 -24.75 15.85
N GLY A 531 -3.87 -24.37 15.05
CA GLY A 531 -3.67 -22.98 14.61
C GLY A 531 -2.97 -22.05 15.63
N MET A 532 -2.42 -22.57 16.74
CA MET A 532 -1.71 -21.79 17.76
C MET A 532 -0.27 -22.30 18.00
N VAL A 533 0.70 -21.38 18.00
CA VAL A 533 2.09 -21.63 18.41
C VAL A 533 2.34 -20.96 19.75
N LEU A 534 2.67 -21.75 20.77
CA LEU A 534 2.92 -21.24 22.12
C LEU A 534 4.38 -20.80 22.29
N LYS A 535 4.60 -19.58 22.81
CA LYS A 535 5.91 -19.04 23.19
C LYS A 535 5.88 -18.51 24.62
N SER A 536 6.97 -18.65 25.36
CA SER A 536 7.07 -18.15 26.73
C SER A 536 7.74 -16.77 26.79
N GLY A 537 7.31 -15.95 27.75
CA GLY A 537 7.87 -14.62 28.01
C GLY A 537 7.24 -13.49 27.21
N ARG A 538 7.79 -12.27 27.36
CA ARG A 538 7.29 -11.08 26.66
C ARG A 538 7.90 -10.98 25.25
N PRO A 539 7.10 -10.72 24.20
CA PRO A 539 7.62 -10.61 22.84
C PRO A 539 8.56 -9.40 22.71
N LYS A 540 9.76 -9.64 22.16
CA LYS A 540 10.72 -8.58 21.83
C LYS A 540 10.33 -7.93 20.50
N ILE A 541 9.40 -6.98 20.54
CA ILE A 541 8.84 -6.35 19.33
C ILE A 541 9.91 -5.79 18.37
N PRO A 542 10.98 -5.10 18.82
CA PRO A 542 12.02 -4.64 17.90
C PRO A 542 12.69 -5.78 17.13
N ALA A 543 13.02 -6.88 17.83
CA ALA A 543 13.62 -8.06 17.22
C ALA A 543 12.67 -8.74 16.22
N ILE A 544 11.37 -8.80 16.52
CA ILE A 544 10.34 -9.34 15.62
C ILE A 544 10.16 -8.46 14.39
N VAL A 545 10.16 -7.13 14.55
CA VAL A 545 10.08 -6.20 13.42
C VAL A 545 11.32 -6.32 12.55
N ASP A 546 12.50 -6.43 13.15
CA ASP A 546 13.74 -6.70 12.44
C ASP A 546 13.75 -8.07 11.78
N GLU A 547 13.20 -9.11 12.42
CA GLU A 547 12.97 -10.43 11.85
C GLU A 547 12.04 -10.32 10.64
N ILE A 548 10.87 -9.71 10.73
CA ILE A 548 9.93 -9.56 9.59
C ILE A 548 10.54 -8.74 8.45
N ARG A 549 11.34 -7.72 8.80
CA ARG A 549 12.12 -6.94 7.84
C ARG A 549 13.23 -7.79 7.20
N THR A 550 13.85 -8.69 7.94
CA THR A 550 14.92 -9.58 7.51
C THR A 550 14.45 -10.98 7.08
N ASP A 551 13.16 -11.32 7.17
CA ASP A 551 12.63 -12.67 6.90
C ASP A 551 12.59 -12.96 5.40
N ARG A 552 12.56 -11.88 4.60
CA ARG A 552 12.84 -11.96 3.16
C ARG A 552 14.32 -12.23 2.85
N GLN A 553 15.16 -12.23 3.86
CA GLN A 553 16.59 -11.97 3.82
C GLN A 553 17.42 -12.99 4.63
N ASN A 554 16.79 -13.85 5.45
CA ASN A 554 17.47 -14.87 6.26
C ASN A 554 16.98 -16.30 5.98
N GLY A 555 15.80 -16.48 5.36
CA GLY A 555 15.24 -17.81 5.10
C GLY A 555 15.29 -18.27 3.65
N ARG A 556 15.64 -17.41 2.70
CA ARG A 556 15.82 -17.82 1.30
C ARG A 556 17.30 -18.05 1.05
N LEU A 557 17.65 -19.29 0.70
CA LEU A 557 18.85 -19.61 -0.04
C LEU A 557 19.04 -18.58 -1.18
N PRO A 558 20.29 -18.28 -1.58
CA PRO A 558 20.54 -17.34 -2.67
C PRO A 558 19.67 -17.69 -3.88
N LEU A 559 19.00 -16.68 -4.45
CA LEU A 559 18.04 -16.88 -5.54
C LEU A 559 18.71 -17.64 -6.69
N HIS A 560 18.18 -18.82 -7.03
CA HIS A 560 18.71 -19.67 -8.09
C HIS A 560 18.03 -19.30 -9.42
N VAL A 561 18.79 -18.70 -10.33
CA VAL A 561 18.26 -18.18 -11.61
C VAL A 561 18.89 -18.92 -12.78
N LEU A 562 18.05 -19.54 -13.62
CA LEU A 562 18.45 -20.05 -14.93
C LEU A 562 18.14 -19.01 -16.00
N ILE A 563 19.13 -18.65 -16.80
CA ILE A 563 18.98 -17.77 -17.97
C ILE A 563 19.30 -18.60 -19.21
N SER A 564 18.30 -18.81 -20.07
CA SER A 564 18.44 -19.54 -21.33
C SER A 564 18.81 -18.57 -22.45
N GLY A 565 20.09 -18.55 -22.87
CA GLY A 565 20.62 -17.76 -23.97
C GLY A 565 21.68 -16.74 -23.54
N ALA A 566 22.94 -16.92 -23.97
CA ALA A 566 24.06 -16.04 -23.65
C ALA A 566 24.26 -14.92 -24.70
N GLY A 567 23.17 -14.45 -25.31
CA GLY A 567 23.17 -13.29 -26.19
C GLY A 567 23.08 -11.97 -25.42
N VAL A 568 22.79 -10.87 -26.13
CA VAL A 568 22.68 -9.52 -25.55
C VAL A 568 21.75 -9.48 -24.33
N ALA A 569 20.53 -10.02 -24.44
CA ALA A 569 19.55 -9.96 -23.36
C ALA A 569 19.96 -10.78 -22.12
N GLY A 570 20.38 -12.03 -22.31
CA GLY A 570 20.73 -12.92 -21.20
C GLY A 570 22.02 -12.50 -20.48
N ALA A 571 23.06 -12.13 -21.23
CA ALA A 571 24.30 -11.63 -20.65
C ALA A 571 24.10 -10.28 -19.92
N SER A 572 23.27 -9.38 -20.47
CA SER A 572 22.88 -8.14 -19.78
C SER A 572 22.17 -8.42 -18.46
N LEU A 573 21.22 -9.37 -18.45
CA LEU A 573 20.49 -9.72 -17.24
C LEU A 573 21.43 -10.35 -16.19
N ALA A 574 22.28 -11.30 -16.59
CA ALA A 574 23.24 -11.94 -15.71
C ALA A 574 24.16 -10.90 -15.03
N LEU A 575 24.72 -9.98 -15.83
CA LEU A 575 25.58 -8.91 -15.35
C LEU A 575 24.85 -7.95 -14.40
N MET A 576 23.63 -7.54 -14.76
CA MET A 576 22.83 -6.65 -13.93
C MET A 576 22.43 -7.30 -12.59
N LEU A 577 22.05 -8.58 -12.60
CA LEU A 577 21.74 -9.33 -11.38
C LEU A 577 22.96 -9.45 -10.47
N ALA A 578 24.13 -9.74 -11.05
CA ALA A 578 25.39 -9.84 -10.32
C ALA A 578 25.81 -8.51 -9.65
N ARG A 579 25.55 -7.38 -10.31
CA ARG A 579 25.91 -6.03 -9.82
C ARG A 579 24.85 -5.38 -8.92
N HIS A 580 23.66 -5.95 -8.81
CA HIS A 580 22.55 -5.24 -8.17
C HIS A 580 22.70 -5.16 -6.64
N PRO A 581 22.76 -3.95 -6.05
CA PRO A 581 23.04 -3.77 -4.61
C PRO A 581 21.84 -4.13 -3.71
N GLY A 582 20.66 -4.38 -4.29
CA GLY A 582 19.44 -4.67 -3.55
C GLY A 582 19.31 -6.11 -3.05
N PHE A 583 20.22 -7.02 -3.43
CA PHE A 583 20.23 -8.39 -2.93
C PHE A 583 21.10 -8.51 -1.67
N LYS A 584 20.56 -9.11 -0.61
CA LYS A 584 21.34 -9.37 0.63
C LYS A 584 22.29 -10.55 0.48
N HIS A 585 21.85 -11.59 -0.23
CA HIS A 585 22.67 -12.70 -0.70
C HIS A 585 22.76 -12.59 -2.22
N ARG A 586 23.97 -12.68 -2.77
CA ARG A 586 24.15 -12.65 -4.23
C ARG A 586 23.37 -13.81 -4.86
N PRO A 587 22.64 -13.60 -5.97
CA PRO A 587 21.96 -14.69 -6.65
C PRO A 587 22.98 -15.66 -7.26
N ILE A 588 22.60 -16.93 -7.38
CA ILE A 588 23.36 -17.93 -8.14
C ILE A 588 22.75 -18.00 -9.53
N ILE A 589 23.58 -17.77 -10.54
CA ILE A 589 23.13 -17.59 -11.92
C ILE A 589 23.71 -18.72 -12.77
N THR A 590 22.85 -19.51 -13.40
CA THR A 590 23.24 -20.43 -14.47
C THR A 590 22.85 -19.79 -15.81
N LEU A 591 23.83 -19.44 -16.64
CA LEU A 591 23.63 -18.90 -17.97
C LEU A 591 23.96 -19.98 -19.00
N ILE A 592 22.96 -20.50 -19.71
CA ILE A 592 23.17 -21.53 -20.74
C ILE A 592 23.13 -20.93 -22.15
N GLU A 593 23.82 -21.54 -23.10
CA GLU A 593 23.78 -21.17 -24.52
C GLU A 593 23.82 -22.42 -25.39
N ARG A 594 22.93 -22.47 -26.39
CA ARG A 594 22.85 -23.61 -27.33
C ARG A 594 24.10 -23.74 -28.21
N SER A 595 24.75 -22.63 -28.51
CA SER A 595 25.97 -22.60 -29.32
C SER A 595 27.13 -23.16 -28.49
N PRO A 596 28.00 -24.00 -29.06
CA PRO A 596 29.12 -24.60 -28.32
C PRO A 596 30.20 -23.57 -27.92
N GLN A 597 30.18 -22.39 -28.53
CA GLN A 597 31.13 -21.30 -28.31
C GLN A 597 30.41 -19.94 -28.44
N PRO A 598 30.94 -18.86 -27.83
CA PRO A 598 30.44 -17.51 -28.03
C PRO A 598 30.41 -17.12 -29.52
N ARG A 599 29.35 -16.45 -29.96
CA ARG A 599 29.27 -15.92 -31.34
C ARG A 599 29.91 -14.54 -31.38
N THR A 600 31.11 -14.46 -31.96
CA THR A 600 31.89 -13.22 -32.09
C THR A 600 31.49 -12.36 -33.31
N THR A 601 30.58 -12.84 -34.15
CA THR A 601 30.11 -12.15 -35.35
C THR A 601 28.62 -11.80 -35.27
N GLY A 602 28.18 -10.87 -36.11
CA GLY A 602 26.78 -10.53 -36.26
C GLY A 602 26.56 -9.16 -36.88
N GLN A 603 25.29 -8.83 -37.11
CA GLN A 603 24.84 -7.57 -37.70
C GLN A 603 25.12 -6.36 -36.81
N SER A 604 25.09 -5.17 -37.39
CA SER A 604 25.06 -3.90 -36.65
C SER A 604 23.77 -3.80 -35.82
N ILE A 605 23.91 -3.30 -34.58
CA ILE A 605 22.82 -3.05 -33.64
C ILE A 605 22.87 -1.60 -33.20
N ASP A 606 21.73 -0.93 -33.30
CA ASP A 606 21.55 0.39 -32.73
C ASP A 606 21.11 0.33 -31.27
N ILE A 607 21.86 1.00 -30.40
CA ILE A 607 21.42 1.26 -29.03
C ILE A 607 20.68 2.59 -29.01
N ARG A 608 19.35 2.54 -28.87
CA ARG A 608 18.47 3.72 -28.92
C ARG A 608 17.64 3.91 -27.66
N GLY A 609 17.25 5.16 -27.41
CA GLY A 609 16.32 5.53 -26.34
C GLY A 609 16.73 5.00 -24.95
N PRO A 610 15.85 4.28 -24.22
CA PRO A 610 16.15 3.81 -22.86
C PRO A 610 17.38 2.93 -22.72
N ALA A 611 17.80 2.24 -23.79
CA ALA A 611 18.99 1.40 -23.76
C ALA A 611 20.27 2.25 -23.58
N VAL A 612 20.27 3.51 -24.02
CA VAL A 612 21.37 4.46 -23.79
C VAL A 612 21.54 4.75 -22.29
N ASP A 613 20.44 4.85 -21.54
CA ASP A 613 20.50 5.05 -20.09
C ASP A 613 21.00 3.80 -19.36
N VAL A 614 20.74 2.60 -19.89
CA VAL A 614 21.26 1.34 -19.34
C VAL A 614 22.77 1.28 -19.49
N ILE A 615 23.31 1.57 -20.68
CA ILE A 615 24.76 1.54 -20.90
C ILE A 615 25.49 2.63 -20.10
N ARG A 616 24.86 3.79 -19.86
CA ARG A 616 25.37 4.83 -18.95
C ARG A 616 25.51 4.32 -17.52
N LYS A 617 24.49 3.62 -17.02
CA LYS A 617 24.53 3.03 -15.67
C LYS A 617 25.57 1.91 -15.55
N LEU A 618 25.85 1.22 -16.66
CA LEU A 618 26.94 0.23 -16.72
C LEU A 618 28.32 0.87 -16.83
N GLY A 619 28.41 2.18 -17.03
CA GLY A 619 29.68 2.90 -17.22
C GLY A 619 30.33 2.67 -18.59
N TRP A 620 29.57 2.17 -19.57
CA TRP A 620 30.10 1.72 -20.87
C TRP A 620 29.80 2.68 -22.01
N GLU A 621 29.27 3.87 -21.72
CA GLU A 621 28.91 4.84 -22.75
C GLU A 621 30.09 5.16 -23.67
N GLN A 622 31.26 5.45 -23.11
CA GLN A 622 32.44 5.80 -23.90
C GLN A 622 33.00 4.59 -24.66
N GLU A 623 32.98 3.41 -24.05
CA GLU A 623 33.48 2.19 -24.67
C GLU A 623 32.66 1.82 -25.91
N ILE A 624 31.32 1.93 -25.81
CA ILE A 624 30.43 1.69 -26.95
C ILE A 624 30.67 2.72 -28.07
N LYS A 625 30.84 4.00 -27.72
CA LYS A 625 31.18 5.03 -28.70
C LYS A 625 32.51 4.75 -29.39
N ASN A 626 33.50 4.24 -28.68
CA ASN A 626 34.81 3.90 -29.26
C ASN A 626 34.74 2.68 -30.21
N ARG A 627 33.74 1.82 -30.04
CA ARG A 627 33.51 0.61 -30.85
C ARG A 627 32.45 0.79 -31.93
N HIS A 628 32.06 2.04 -32.22
CA HIS A 628 31.04 2.30 -33.23
C HIS A 628 31.44 1.84 -34.63
N THR A 629 30.46 1.68 -35.52
CA THR A 629 30.64 1.13 -36.89
C THR A 629 31.41 2.03 -37.86
N THR A 630 31.78 3.26 -37.47
CA THR A 630 32.41 4.30 -38.31
C THR A 630 31.53 4.85 -39.44
N GLU A 631 30.27 4.44 -39.50
CA GLU A 631 29.29 4.93 -40.47
C GLU A 631 29.04 6.43 -40.32
N LYS A 632 29.06 7.18 -41.43
CA LYS A 632 28.89 8.64 -41.46
C LYS A 632 27.48 9.11 -41.79
N GLY A 633 26.63 8.24 -42.34
CA GLY A 633 25.27 8.57 -42.75
C GLY A 633 24.69 7.58 -43.77
N LEU A 634 23.39 7.68 -44.01
CA LEU A 634 22.62 6.89 -44.97
C LEU A 634 22.58 7.59 -46.33
N ALA A 635 23.06 6.91 -47.37
CA ALA A 635 22.97 7.30 -48.77
C ALA A 635 21.93 6.43 -49.50
N LEU A 636 20.82 7.03 -49.93
CA LEU A 636 19.85 6.37 -50.81
C LEU A 636 20.36 6.44 -52.25
N LEU A 637 20.45 5.30 -52.91
CA LEU A 637 20.93 5.17 -54.28
C LEU A 637 19.77 4.95 -55.25
N ASN A 638 19.89 5.51 -56.47
CA ASN A 638 19.01 5.16 -57.59
C ASN A 638 19.50 3.89 -58.33
N GLU A 639 18.80 3.54 -59.40
CA GLU A 639 19.12 2.37 -60.24
C GLU A 639 20.52 2.42 -60.87
N ASP A 640 21.06 3.63 -61.09
CA ASP A 640 22.40 3.86 -61.63
C ASP A 640 23.51 3.89 -60.57
N GLY A 641 23.19 3.58 -59.30
CA GLY A 641 24.14 3.64 -58.17
C GLY A 641 24.49 5.06 -57.69
N LYS A 642 23.78 6.10 -58.17
CA LYS A 642 23.99 7.49 -57.75
C LYS A 642 23.19 7.84 -56.50
N THR A 643 23.79 8.59 -55.59
CA THR A 643 23.11 9.09 -54.39
C THR A 643 22.02 10.11 -54.75
N VAL A 644 20.77 9.79 -54.42
CA VAL A 644 19.61 10.69 -54.60
C VAL A 644 19.23 11.42 -53.31
N ALA A 645 19.58 10.86 -52.15
CA ALA A 645 19.40 11.51 -50.86
C ALA A 645 20.48 11.04 -49.88
N TYR A 646 20.95 11.96 -49.03
CA TYR A 646 21.93 11.67 -48.00
C TYR A 646 21.46 12.19 -46.64
N PHE A 647 21.48 11.32 -45.63
CA PHE A 647 21.11 11.62 -44.26
C PHE A 647 22.33 11.41 -43.36
N PRO A 648 23.05 12.48 -42.95
CA PRO A 648 24.23 12.35 -42.12
C PRO A 648 23.89 11.83 -40.72
N ALA A 649 24.86 11.18 -40.08
CA ALA A 649 24.85 11.00 -38.63
C ALA A 649 24.77 12.39 -37.95
N THR A 650 23.96 12.51 -36.91
CA THR A 650 23.72 13.81 -36.27
C THR A 650 24.91 14.29 -35.43
N GLY A 651 25.73 13.36 -34.93
CA GLY A 651 26.77 13.64 -33.94
C GLY A 651 26.20 14.03 -32.57
N ASP A 652 24.87 14.00 -32.41
CA ASP A 652 24.17 14.41 -31.19
C ASP A 652 23.52 13.19 -30.52
N THR A 653 24.07 12.82 -29.38
CA THR A 653 23.58 11.75 -28.51
C THR A 653 22.13 11.91 -28.01
N LYS A 654 21.54 13.11 -28.16
CA LYS A 654 20.13 13.39 -27.80
C LYS A 654 19.18 13.23 -28.98
N VAL A 655 19.68 13.26 -30.21
CA VAL A 655 18.88 13.20 -31.44
C VAL A 655 19.54 12.21 -32.39
N GLN A 656 19.11 10.94 -32.37
CA GLN A 656 19.69 9.90 -33.21
C GLN A 656 19.08 9.92 -34.62
N SER A 657 19.93 9.86 -35.66
CA SER A 657 19.51 9.76 -37.07
C SER A 657 19.24 8.30 -37.50
N ALA A 658 19.17 8.02 -38.80
CA ALA A 658 19.21 6.66 -39.32
C ALA A 658 20.52 5.95 -38.90
N THR A 659 21.64 6.67 -38.95
CA THR A 659 22.94 6.26 -38.39
C THR A 659 23.08 6.78 -36.94
N SER A 660 23.60 5.96 -36.04
CA SER A 660 23.69 6.25 -34.60
C SER A 660 25.13 6.22 -34.09
N GLU A 661 25.45 7.15 -33.17
CA GLU A 661 26.74 7.20 -32.44
C GLU A 661 26.91 6.02 -31.47
N TYR A 662 25.82 5.30 -31.19
CA TYR A 662 25.78 4.10 -30.35
C TYR A 662 25.49 2.84 -31.17
N GLU A 663 25.76 2.86 -32.48
CA GLU A 663 25.69 1.66 -33.31
C GLU A 663 26.93 0.80 -33.12
N ILE A 664 26.76 -0.48 -32.80
CA ILE A 664 27.84 -1.43 -32.54
C ILE A 664 27.52 -2.79 -33.17
N LEU A 665 28.53 -3.54 -33.60
CA LEU A 665 28.30 -4.91 -34.08
C LEU A 665 27.78 -5.80 -32.94
N ARG A 666 26.81 -6.67 -33.24
CA ARG A 666 26.23 -7.60 -32.27
C ARG A 666 27.27 -8.46 -31.57
N GLY A 667 28.27 -8.93 -32.33
CA GLY A 667 29.37 -9.74 -31.82
C GLY A 667 30.18 -9.00 -30.77
N GLU A 668 30.57 -7.75 -31.06
CA GLU A 668 31.29 -6.86 -30.13
C GLU A 668 30.49 -6.58 -28.86
N LEU A 669 29.20 -6.20 -29.00
CA LEU A 669 28.35 -5.91 -27.84
C LEU A 669 28.16 -7.15 -26.95
N THR A 670 27.94 -8.32 -27.57
CA THR A 670 27.79 -9.57 -26.82
C THR A 670 29.11 -9.98 -26.16
N GLY A 671 30.24 -9.80 -26.84
CA GLY A 671 31.58 -10.02 -26.28
C GLY A 671 31.83 -9.17 -25.03
N MET A 672 31.60 -7.85 -25.11
CA MET A 672 31.72 -6.95 -23.96
C MET A 672 30.84 -7.36 -22.78
N LEU A 673 29.61 -7.82 -23.06
CA LEU A 673 28.69 -8.28 -22.02
C LEU A 673 29.20 -9.56 -21.34
N LEU A 674 29.69 -10.53 -22.12
CA LEU A 674 30.24 -11.78 -21.59
C LEU A 674 31.55 -11.56 -20.85
N GLU A 675 32.42 -10.68 -21.33
CA GLU A 675 33.62 -10.22 -20.61
C GLU A 675 33.25 -9.58 -19.26
N GLY A 676 32.18 -8.77 -19.24
CA GLY A 676 31.64 -8.20 -18.00
C GLY A 676 31.11 -9.27 -17.04
N VAL A 677 30.42 -10.29 -17.56
CA VAL A 677 29.97 -11.45 -16.77
C VAL A 677 31.15 -12.22 -16.18
N ASP A 678 32.19 -12.47 -16.98
CA ASP A 678 33.41 -13.14 -16.53
C ASP A 678 34.16 -12.32 -15.47
N ALA A 679 34.23 -11.00 -15.62
CA ALA A 679 34.84 -10.11 -14.62
C ALA A 679 34.10 -10.16 -13.26
N GLU A 680 32.76 -10.19 -13.26
CA GLU A 680 31.99 -10.37 -12.02
C GLU A 680 32.19 -11.77 -11.42
N ARG A 681 32.27 -12.80 -12.27
CA ARG A 681 32.55 -14.18 -11.85
C ARG A 681 33.91 -14.28 -11.16
N THR A 682 34.96 -13.70 -11.73
CA THR A 682 36.30 -13.63 -11.12
C THR A 682 36.31 -12.77 -9.84
N SER A 683 35.43 -11.77 -9.74
CA SER A 683 35.28 -10.93 -8.55
C SER A 683 34.41 -11.56 -7.45
N GLY A 684 34.03 -12.83 -7.59
CA GLY A 684 33.31 -13.61 -6.59
C GLY A 684 31.80 -13.68 -6.76
N ALA A 685 31.24 -13.31 -7.91
CA ALA A 685 29.84 -13.59 -8.23
C ALA A 685 29.66 -15.07 -8.62
N GLU A 686 28.61 -15.72 -8.13
CA GLU A 686 28.28 -17.12 -8.46
C GLU A 686 27.56 -17.20 -9.81
N ILE A 687 28.34 -17.23 -10.88
CA ILE A 687 27.83 -17.34 -12.25
C ILE A 687 28.44 -18.56 -12.94
N ASN A 688 27.61 -19.49 -13.37
CA ASN A 688 27.99 -20.64 -14.17
C ASN A 688 27.54 -20.45 -15.63
N VAL A 689 28.48 -20.28 -16.54
CA VAL A 689 28.20 -20.12 -17.98
C VAL A 689 28.45 -21.45 -18.70
N VAL A 690 27.43 -22.02 -19.34
CA VAL A 690 27.50 -23.34 -19.99
C VAL A 690 27.12 -23.24 -21.47
N TYR A 691 28.10 -23.52 -22.34
CA TYR A 691 27.91 -23.56 -23.78
C TYR A 691 27.55 -24.96 -24.28
N GLY A 692 26.83 -25.03 -25.41
CA GLY A 692 26.35 -26.27 -26.01
C GLY A 692 25.21 -26.94 -25.24
N GLU A 693 24.41 -26.17 -24.50
CA GLU A 693 23.32 -26.71 -23.66
C GLU A 693 21.97 -26.01 -23.94
N THR A 694 20.87 -26.73 -23.75
CA THR A 694 19.50 -26.21 -23.92
C THR A 694 18.51 -26.95 -23.02
N ILE A 695 17.34 -26.34 -22.78
CA ILE A 695 16.28 -26.93 -21.97
C ILE A 695 15.50 -27.92 -22.83
N SER A 696 15.35 -29.17 -22.36
CA SER A 696 14.52 -30.19 -23.00
C SER A 696 13.07 -30.14 -22.51
N SER A 697 12.88 -30.04 -21.20
CA SER A 697 11.57 -29.89 -20.57
C SER A 697 11.67 -29.09 -19.26
N MET A 698 10.52 -28.57 -18.81
CA MET A 698 10.41 -27.89 -17.53
C MET A 698 9.08 -28.22 -16.86
N GLU A 699 9.10 -28.30 -15.53
CA GLU A 699 7.91 -28.50 -14.70
C GLU A 699 7.86 -27.41 -13.64
N GLU A 700 6.77 -26.63 -13.63
CA GLU A 700 6.55 -25.56 -12.67
C GLU A 700 5.77 -26.09 -11.47
N THR A 701 6.26 -25.79 -10.28
CA THR A 701 5.61 -26.03 -8.98
C THR A 701 5.36 -24.68 -8.31
N PRO A 702 4.53 -24.61 -7.24
CA PRO A 702 4.29 -23.34 -6.54
C PRO A 702 5.55 -22.62 -6.02
N ASP A 703 6.63 -23.37 -5.76
CA ASP A 703 7.84 -22.85 -5.12
C ASP A 703 9.10 -22.90 -6.00
N ALA A 704 9.03 -23.49 -7.20
CA ALA A 704 10.20 -23.70 -8.07
C ALA A 704 9.87 -24.13 -9.51
N VAL A 705 10.87 -24.09 -10.38
CA VAL A 705 10.86 -24.71 -11.70
C VAL A 705 11.93 -25.81 -11.76
N HIS A 706 11.51 -27.04 -12.05
CA HIS A 706 12.39 -28.17 -12.29
C HIS A 706 12.76 -28.21 -13.78
N ILE A 707 14.06 -28.20 -14.08
CA ILE A 707 14.57 -28.11 -15.44
C ILE A 707 15.29 -29.40 -15.80
N HIS A 708 14.95 -29.94 -16.97
CA HIS A 708 15.72 -30.99 -17.63
C HIS A 708 16.48 -30.39 -18.81
N PHE A 709 17.73 -30.81 -18.97
CA PHE A 709 18.62 -30.35 -20.03
C PHE A 709 18.72 -31.39 -21.14
N ALA A 710 19.00 -30.95 -22.37
CA ALA A 710 18.94 -31.80 -23.56
C ALA A 710 20.28 -32.41 -23.94
N ARG A 711 21.41 -31.77 -23.60
CA ARG A 711 22.75 -32.15 -24.09
C ARG A 711 23.65 -32.76 -23.01
N GLY A 712 23.12 -32.96 -21.80
CA GLY A 712 23.80 -33.66 -20.70
C GLY A 712 25.03 -32.93 -20.17
N LYS A 713 25.16 -31.62 -20.39
CA LYS A 713 26.21 -30.77 -19.77
C LYS A 713 25.83 -30.36 -18.35
N LEU A 714 24.54 -30.36 -18.05
CA LEU A 714 23.99 -30.09 -16.73
C LEU A 714 23.01 -31.20 -16.33
N GLU A 715 23.08 -31.62 -15.08
CA GLU A 715 22.08 -32.52 -14.49
C GLU A 715 20.75 -31.79 -14.28
N PRO A 716 19.61 -32.51 -14.27
CA PRO A 716 18.32 -31.93 -13.92
C PRO A 716 18.41 -31.20 -12.58
N HIS A 717 17.89 -29.97 -12.54
CA HIS A 717 18.09 -29.09 -11.39
C HIS A 717 16.88 -28.20 -11.10
N ARG A 718 16.73 -27.83 -9.83
CA ARG A 718 15.69 -26.93 -9.34
C ARG A 718 16.16 -25.48 -9.45
N TYR A 719 15.36 -24.62 -10.06
CA TYR A 719 15.58 -23.17 -10.11
C TYR A 719 14.40 -22.43 -9.49
N ASP A 720 14.65 -21.28 -8.87
CA ASP A 720 13.58 -20.41 -8.38
C ASP A 720 12.96 -19.57 -9.52
N VAL A 721 13.77 -19.22 -10.52
CA VAL A 721 13.36 -18.41 -11.67
C VAL A 721 14.05 -18.93 -12.93
N VAL A 722 13.28 -19.02 -14.01
CA VAL A 722 13.78 -19.33 -15.35
C VAL A 722 13.46 -18.17 -16.29
N VAL A 723 14.47 -17.67 -16.99
CA VAL A 723 14.34 -16.56 -17.93
C VAL A 723 14.72 -17.01 -19.33
N ALA A 724 13.76 -16.97 -20.25
CA ALA A 724 13.98 -17.24 -21.66
C ALA A 724 14.58 -16.01 -22.37
N ALA A 725 15.83 -16.12 -22.81
CA ALA A 725 16.58 -15.11 -23.56
C ALA A 725 17.24 -15.70 -24.83
N ASP A 726 16.70 -16.83 -25.33
CA ASP A 726 17.23 -17.68 -26.41
C ASP A 726 16.75 -17.26 -27.82
N GLY A 727 16.27 -16.02 -27.95
CA GLY A 727 16.04 -15.33 -29.22
C GLY A 727 14.69 -15.57 -29.89
N ILE A 728 14.56 -15.10 -31.15
CA ILE A 728 13.29 -15.15 -31.89
C ILE A 728 12.81 -16.59 -32.13
N SER A 729 13.72 -17.54 -32.30
CA SER A 729 13.44 -18.96 -32.50
C SER A 729 13.45 -19.77 -31.18
N SER A 730 13.11 -19.13 -30.06
CA SER A 730 13.16 -19.71 -28.72
C SER A 730 12.37 -21.02 -28.63
N SER A 731 13.05 -22.09 -28.19
CA SER A 731 12.37 -23.33 -27.78
C SER A 731 11.80 -23.20 -26.39
N THR A 732 12.45 -22.44 -25.50
CA THR A 732 11.97 -22.21 -24.13
C THR A 732 10.59 -21.54 -24.13
N ARG A 733 10.33 -20.61 -25.06
CA ARG A 733 9.02 -19.99 -25.22
C ARG A 733 7.93 -20.99 -25.61
N ALA A 734 8.22 -21.93 -26.49
CA ALA A 734 7.27 -22.97 -26.89
C ALA A 734 6.90 -23.88 -25.70
N LEU A 735 7.89 -24.24 -24.88
CA LEU A 735 7.69 -25.01 -23.65
C LEU A 735 6.79 -24.27 -22.64
N ILE A 736 7.01 -22.97 -22.43
CA ILE A 736 6.24 -22.16 -21.46
C ILE A 736 4.79 -21.99 -21.89
N PHE A 737 4.52 -21.80 -23.19
CA PHE A 737 3.18 -21.48 -23.69
C PHE A 737 2.41 -22.68 -24.26
N GLY A 738 3.00 -23.88 -24.28
CA GLY A 738 2.34 -25.11 -24.72
C GLY A 738 2.04 -25.16 -26.22
N ALA A 739 2.90 -24.56 -27.05
CA ALA A 739 2.74 -24.53 -28.51
C ALA A 739 3.66 -25.55 -29.19
N ASP A 740 3.11 -26.36 -30.09
CA ASP A 740 3.90 -27.31 -30.90
C ASP A 740 4.82 -26.57 -31.90
N ASP A 741 4.39 -25.41 -32.42
CA ASP A 741 5.21 -24.55 -33.28
C ASP A 741 5.79 -23.36 -32.50
N LYS A 742 7.13 -23.29 -32.43
CA LYS A 742 7.91 -22.16 -31.84
C LYS A 742 7.53 -20.79 -32.41
N ARG A 743 6.91 -20.79 -33.59
CA ARG A 743 6.54 -19.60 -34.36
C ARG A 743 5.09 -19.16 -34.15
N GLU A 744 4.27 -19.87 -33.38
CA GLU A 744 2.89 -19.45 -33.07
C GLU A 744 2.85 -18.03 -32.45
N HIS A 745 3.86 -17.70 -31.65
CA HIS A 745 4.00 -16.39 -31.01
C HIS A 745 4.79 -15.36 -31.82
N VAL A 746 5.16 -15.65 -33.08
CA VAL A 746 5.96 -14.77 -33.95
C VAL A 746 5.10 -14.25 -35.09
N ARG A 747 4.80 -12.95 -35.08
CA ARG A 747 4.04 -12.30 -36.14
C ARG A 747 4.93 -12.02 -37.36
N PRO A 748 4.57 -12.50 -38.56
CA PRO A 748 5.32 -12.18 -39.78
C PRO A 748 5.21 -10.69 -40.12
N SER A 749 6.33 -10.11 -40.60
CA SER A 749 6.39 -8.74 -41.12
C SER A 749 6.21 -8.67 -42.64
N GLY A 750 6.30 -9.82 -43.33
CA GLY A 750 6.41 -9.88 -44.80
C GLY A 750 7.81 -9.55 -45.33
N MET A 751 8.82 -9.47 -44.45
CA MET A 751 10.20 -9.13 -44.82
C MET A 751 11.16 -10.25 -44.44
N TYR A 752 11.94 -10.70 -45.42
CA TYR A 752 13.02 -11.66 -45.27
C TYR A 752 14.35 -10.94 -45.41
N LEU A 753 15.27 -11.16 -44.47
CA LEU A 753 16.56 -10.48 -44.41
C LEU A 753 17.68 -11.51 -44.39
N SER A 754 18.67 -11.33 -45.26
CA SER A 754 19.94 -12.03 -45.24
C SER A 754 21.07 -11.03 -45.07
N PHE A 755 22.13 -11.39 -44.35
CA PHE A 755 23.29 -10.52 -44.16
C PHE A 755 24.59 -11.32 -44.06
N PHE A 756 25.66 -10.75 -44.60
CA PHE A 756 26.99 -11.36 -44.65
C PHE A 756 28.06 -10.27 -44.85
N SER A 757 29.32 -10.62 -44.61
CA SER A 757 30.45 -9.72 -44.82
C SER A 757 31.11 -9.97 -46.18
N VAL A 758 31.58 -8.91 -46.84
CA VAL A 758 32.41 -8.96 -48.06
C VAL A 758 33.69 -8.15 -47.86
N PRO A 759 34.79 -8.45 -48.57
CA PRO A 759 35.96 -7.58 -48.58
C PRO A 759 35.60 -6.17 -49.07
N ARG A 760 36.30 -5.15 -48.57
CA ARG A 760 36.20 -3.80 -49.12
C ARG A 760 36.79 -3.73 -50.52
N ILE A 761 36.16 -2.93 -51.37
CA ILE A 761 36.64 -2.57 -52.71
C ILE A 761 37.03 -1.09 -52.76
N ALA A 762 37.78 -0.69 -53.79
CA ALA A 762 38.34 0.67 -53.89
C ALA A 762 37.27 1.80 -53.91
N SER A 763 36.05 1.50 -54.35
CA SER A 763 34.93 2.44 -54.38
C SER A 763 34.18 2.57 -53.05
N ASP A 764 34.55 1.80 -52.02
CA ASP A 764 33.85 1.81 -50.73
C ASP A 764 34.21 3.03 -49.89
N ASP A 765 33.18 3.75 -49.45
CA ASP A 765 33.32 4.84 -48.50
C ASP A 765 32.82 4.45 -47.09
N GLN A 766 32.49 5.45 -46.28
CA GLN A 766 31.95 5.28 -44.92
C GLN A 766 30.44 5.52 -44.86
N SER A 767 29.75 5.55 -45.99
CA SER A 767 28.30 5.70 -46.04
C SER A 767 27.60 4.34 -45.95
N TRP A 768 26.39 4.34 -45.38
CA TRP A 768 25.43 3.26 -45.58
C TRP A 768 24.76 3.46 -46.93
N ALA A 769 25.21 2.72 -47.93
CA ALA A 769 24.59 2.68 -49.24
C ALA A 769 23.32 1.81 -49.18
N TRP A 770 22.18 2.36 -49.60
CA TRP A 770 20.91 1.65 -49.71
C TRP A 770 20.34 1.82 -51.11
N ALA A 771 20.23 0.72 -51.86
CA ALA A 771 19.49 0.64 -53.11
C ALA A 771 18.17 -0.14 -52.93
N THR A 772 17.07 0.40 -53.46
CA THR A 772 15.78 -0.31 -53.51
C THR A 772 15.53 -0.75 -54.95
N LEU A 773 15.19 -2.02 -55.12
CA LEU A 773 15.06 -2.72 -56.38
C LEU A 773 13.61 -3.19 -56.56
N PRO A 774 12.79 -2.49 -57.36
CA PRO A 774 11.42 -2.92 -57.60
C PRO A 774 11.36 -4.27 -58.37
N PRO A 775 10.39 -5.15 -58.07
CA PRO A 775 9.43 -5.07 -56.97
C PRO A 775 9.98 -5.72 -55.69
N GLY A 776 10.04 -4.94 -54.60
CA GLY A 776 10.17 -5.45 -53.24
C GLY A 776 11.55 -5.96 -52.81
N LEU A 777 12.61 -5.74 -53.57
CA LEU A 777 13.97 -6.08 -53.17
C LEU A 777 14.71 -4.85 -52.62
N ALA A 778 15.64 -5.05 -51.69
CA ALA A 778 16.57 -4.00 -51.27
C ALA A 778 17.95 -4.57 -50.97
N VAL A 779 18.98 -3.80 -51.30
CA VAL A 779 20.38 -4.12 -51.02
C VAL A 779 20.98 -2.97 -50.23
N HIS A 780 21.71 -3.31 -49.18
CA HIS A 780 22.44 -2.33 -48.39
C HIS A 780 23.87 -2.78 -48.11
N ARG A 781 24.80 -1.83 -48.20
CA ARG A 781 26.20 -2.01 -47.83
C ARG A 781 26.54 -1.02 -46.73
N ARG A 782 27.17 -1.52 -45.67
CA ARG A 782 27.47 -0.76 -44.46
C ARG A 782 28.92 -0.97 -44.06
N PRO A 783 29.65 0.09 -43.66
CA PRO A 783 31.04 -0.02 -43.26
C PRO A 783 31.17 -0.79 -41.94
N HIS A 784 32.19 -1.66 -41.86
CA HIS A 784 32.69 -2.15 -40.58
C HIS A 784 33.86 -1.29 -40.10
N ARG A 785 34.06 -1.28 -38.78
CA ARG A 785 35.14 -0.56 -38.08
C ARG A 785 36.54 -1.05 -38.45
N ASN A 786 36.70 -2.33 -38.79
CA ASN A 786 38.01 -2.93 -39.06
C ASN A 786 38.70 -2.39 -40.33
N GLY A 787 37.98 -1.68 -41.21
CA GLY A 787 38.54 -1.13 -42.44
C GLY A 787 38.88 -2.17 -43.52
N GLU A 788 38.54 -3.44 -43.32
CA GLU A 788 38.85 -4.54 -44.24
C GLU A 788 37.59 -5.09 -44.93
N THR A 789 36.44 -5.01 -44.26
CA THR A 789 35.18 -5.59 -44.76
C THR A 789 34.01 -4.60 -44.73
N MET A 790 32.99 -4.91 -45.54
CA MET A 790 31.68 -4.27 -45.56
C MET A 790 30.62 -5.30 -45.17
N GLY A 791 29.60 -4.87 -44.44
CA GLY A 791 28.40 -5.66 -44.20
C GLY A 791 27.41 -5.47 -45.36
N VAL A 792 27.05 -6.57 -46.02
CA VAL A 792 26.00 -6.60 -47.04
C VAL A 792 24.74 -7.15 -46.38
N TYR A 793 23.60 -6.54 -46.68
CA TYR A 793 22.33 -7.14 -46.36
C TYR A 793 21.37 -7.04 -47.55
N LEU A 794 20.60 -8.11 -47.70
CA LEU A 794 19.65 -8.33 -48.78
C LEU A 794 18.27 -8.51 -48.16
N SER A 795 17.33 -7.70 -48.60
CA SER A 795 15.94 -7.75 -48.12
C SER A 795 15.00 -8.14 -49.25
N ILE A 796 14.07 -9.06 -48.96
CA ILE A 796 12.95 -9.41 -49.81
C ILE A 796 11.67 -9.06 -49.05
N CYS A 797 10.91 -8.12 -49.59
CA CYS A 797 9.71 -7.56 -48.99
C CYS A 797 8.48 -7.92 -49.82
N HIS A 798 7.51 -8.59 -49.19
CA HIS A 798 6.20 -8.84 -49.76
C HIS A 798 5.19 -7.77 -49.33
N PRO A 799 4.19 -7.46 -50.17
CA PRO A 799 3.14 -6.51 -49.82
C PRO A 799 2.22 -7.04 -48.70
N THR A 800 2.14 -8.36 -48.55
CA THR A 800 1.38 -9.02 -47.48
C THR A 800 2.27 -9.32 -46.29
N LYS A 801 1.75 -9.11 -45.08
CA LYS A 801 2.40 -9.52 -43.82
C LYS A 801 2.16 -11.00 -43.53
N ALA A 802 2.26 -11.85 -44.54
CA ALA A 802 2.10 -13.30 -44.42
C ALA A 802 3.48 -13.96 -44.53
N ARG A 803 3.58 -15.22 -44.07
CA ARG A 803 4.75 -16.05 -44.37
C ARG A 803 4.59 -16.59 -45.79
N ASP A 804 5.65 -16.53 -46.56
CA ASP A 804 5.73 -17.12 -47.90
C ASP A 804 6.29 -18.55 -47.75
N PRO A 805 5.50 -19.61 -48.04
CA PRO A 805 5.93 -20.99 -47.84
C PRO A 805 7.22 -21.36 -48.57
N ASP A 806 7.44 -20.81 -49.77
CA ASP A 806 8.59 -21.13 -50.60
C ASP A 806 9.85 -20.47 -50.01
N LEU A 807 9.75 -19.22 -49.59
CA LEU A 807 10.85 -18.53 -48.89
C LEU A 807 11.14 -19.14 -47.52
N GLU A 808 10.12 -19.58 -46.77
CA GLU A 808 10.33 -20.29 -45.51
C GLU A 808 11.12 -21.58 -45.72
N ALA A 809 10.85 -22.33 -46.79
CA ALA A 809 11.63 -23.52 -47.13
C ALA A 809 13.10 -23.17 -47.40
N ILE A 810 13.37 -22.06 -48.10
CA ILE A 810 14.74 -21.58 -48.36
C ILE A 810 15.44 -21.12 -47.07
N VAL A 811 14.76 -20.38 -46.18
CA VAL A 811 15.33 -19.91 -44.90
C VAL A 811 15.81 -21.07 -44.03
N HIS A 812 15.22 -22.25 -44.19
CA HIS A 812 15.59 -23.47 -43.45
C HIS A 812 16.50 -24.42 -44.22
N ALA A 813 16.77 -24.17 -45.50
CA ALA A 813 17.69 -24.96 -46.30
C ALA A 813 19.16 -24.75 -45.85
N ASP A 814 20.06 -25.58 -46.37
CA ASP A 814 21.50 -25.40 -46.17
C ASP A 814 22.01 -24.08 -46.78
N VAL A 815 23.18 -23.64 -46.31
CA VAL A 815 23.76 -22.34 -46.70
C VAL A 815 24.03 -22.25 -48.20
N ALA A 816 24.37 -23.35 -48.88
CA ALA A 816 24.64 -23.31 -50.32
C ALA A 816 23.35 -23.06 -51.10
N THR A 817 22.27 -23.74 -50.73
CA THR A 817 20.93 -23.51 -51.28
C THR A 817 20.45 -22.07 -51.05
N GLN A 818 20.62 -21.54 -49.83
CA GLN A 818 20.29 -20.14 -49.52
C GLN A 818 21.05 -19.15 -50.41
N LYS A 819 22.36 -19.35 -50.57
CA LYS A 819 23.21 -18.50 -51.43
C LYS A 819 22.80 -18.57 -52.89
N SER A 820 22.52 -19.77 -53.41
CA SER A 820 22.08 -19.95 -54.80
C SER A 820 20.75 -19.23 -55.06
N TYR A 821 19.79 -19.34 -54.15
CA TYR A 821 18.51 -18.64 -54.25
C TYR A 821 18.69 -17.12 -54.24
N LEU A 822 19.45 -16.59 -53.27
CA LEU A 822 19.70 -15.15 -53.16
C LEU A 822 20.41 -14.62 -54.41
N ARG A 823 21.38 -15.36 -54.95
CA ARG A 823 22.04 -15.01 -56.20
C ARG A 823 21.05 -14.91 -57.35
N GLN A 824 20.30 -15.97 -57.63
CA GLN A 824 19.31 -15.98 -58.72
C GLN A 824 18.27 -14.85 -58.57
N ARG A 825 17.83 -14.59 -57.33
CA ARG A 825 16.80 -13.59 -57.05
C ARG A 825 17.28 -12.16 -57.28
N PHE A 826 18.55 -11.88 -56.98
CA PHE A 826 19.14 -10.53 -57.10
C PHE A 826 19.86 -10.32 -58.45
N GLU A 827 20.46 -11.34 -59.08
CA GLU A 827 21.08 -11.24 -60.43
C GLU A 827 20.09 -10.87 -61.53
N ALA A 828 18.81 -11.20 -61.37
CA ALA A 828 17.76 -10.78 -62.31
C ALA A 828 17.52 -9.26 -62.33
N SER A 829 18.18 -8.48 -61.46
CA SER A 829 18.03 -7.03 -61.32
C SER A 829 19.30 -6.29 -61.75
N SER A 830 19.20 -5.45 -62.79
CA SER A 830 20.33 -4.72 -63.42
C SER A 830 21.08 -3.73 -62.52
N CYS A 831 20.58 -3.44 -61.32
CA CYS A 831 21.13 -2.46 -60.38
C CYS A 831 22.03 -3.09 -59.29
N VAL A 832 22.15 -4.43 -59.23
CA VAL A 832 23.01 -5.10 -58.24
C VAL A 832 24.49 -4.84 -58.50
N ASP A 833 24.93 -4.83 -59.76
CA ASP A 833 26.34 -4.52 -60.07
C ASP A 833 26.70 -3.06 -59.75
N ALA A 834 25.75 -2.13 -59.93
CA ALA A 834 25.93 -0.72 -59.61
C ALA A 834 25.95 -0.43 -58.09
N ALA A 835 25.22 -1.22 -57.28
CA ALA A 835 25.13 -1.05 -55.83
C ALA A 835 26.16 -1.87 -55.04
N VAL A 836 26.65 -2.99 -55.58
CA VAL A 836 27.51 -3.94 -54.87
C VAL A 836 28.93 -4.02 -55.45
N GLY A 837 29.17 -3.43 -56.62
CA GLY A 837 30.45 -3.48 -57.34
C GLY A 837 30.66 -4.82 -58.05
N GLU A 838 31.39 -4.81 -59.18
CA GLU A 838 31.71 -6.02 -59.93
C GLU A 838 32.31 -7.09 -59.01
N GLY A 839 31.70 -8.29 -58.98
CA GLY A 839 32.23 -9.46 -58.29
C GLY A 839 31.73 -9.72 -56.87
N ALA A 840 30.88 -8.87 -56.27
CA ALA A 840 30.40 -9.10 -54.92
C ALA A 840 29.44 -10.31 -54.78
N LEU A 841 28.71 -10.65 -55.84
CA LEU A 841 27.95 -11.90 -55.93
C LEU A 841 28.84 -13.12 -56.25
N CYS A 842 30.06 -12.94 -56.76
CA CYS A 842 31.01 -14.02 -57.06
C CYS A 842 31.54 -14.69 -55.77
N TYR A 843 31.69 -13.94 -54.67
CA TYR A 843 32.13 -14.47 -53.37
C TYR A 843 31.15 -15.45 -52.69
N ALA A 844 29.95 -15.64 -53.25
CA ALA A 844 28.98 -16.63 -52.79
C ALA A 844 29.26 -18.08 -53.28
N GLY A 845 30.29 -18.32 -54.11
CA GLY A 845 30.68 -19.67 -54.55
C GLY A 845 32.20 -19.84 -54.65
N GLY A 846 32.73 -20.94 -54.13
CA GLY A 846 34.13 -21.30 -54.32
C GLY A 846 34.41 -21.77 -55.76
N CYS A 847 35.45 -21.17 -56.35
CA CYS A 847 36.31 -21.64 -57.44
C CYS A 847 35.77 -21.70 -58.89
N GLY A 848 36.54 -21.09 -59.81
CA GLY A 848 36.66 -21.53 -61.20
C GLY A 848 36.79 -20.42 -62.26
N VAL A 849 38.03 -20.06 -62.62
CA VAL A 849 38.48 -19.36 -63.84
C VAL A 849 38.47 -17.82 -63.82
N CYS A 850 39.63 -17.25 -63.47
CA CYS A 850 40.30 -16.18 -64.23
C CYS A 850 41.82 -16.33 -63.98
N ASP A 851 42.54 -16.80 -64.99
CA ASP A 851 43.99 -17.00 -65.02
C ASP A 851 44.76 -15.69 -64.83
N TYR A 852 45.66 -15.62 -63.84
CA TYR A 852 47.01 -15.04 -63.98
C TYR A 852 47.92 -15.56 -62.85
N GLY A 853 48.79 -16.51 -63.18
CA GLY A 853 50.19 -16.62 -62.73
C GLY A 853 50.51 -16.97 -61.26
N CYS A 854 51.00 -18.19 -61.04
CA CYS A 854 51.67 -18.65 -59.83
C CYS A 854 52.87 -17.78 -59.39
N GLY A 855 53.01 -17.61 -58.08
CA GLY A 855 54.26 -17.32 -57.38
C GLY A 855 54.16 -17.88 -55.97
N ASP A 856 54.90 -18.96 -55.71
CA ASP A 856 55.05 -19.58 -54.39
C ASP A 856 55.68 -18.61 -53.37
N GLU A 857 55.24 -18.74 -52.12
CA GLU A 857 55.76 -18.21 -50.85
C GLU A 857 54.76 -17.31 -50.11
N PHE A 858 53.95 -17.89 -49.22
CA PHE A 858 53.84 -17.50 -47.79
C PHE A 858 52.87 -18.47 -47.08
N GLY A 859 53.33 -18.98 -45.94
CA GLY A 859 52.80 -20.16 -45.25
C GLY A 859 51.46 -20.00 -44.54
N ASP A 860 50.77 -21.14 -44.49
CA ASP A 860 49.94 -21.67 -43.40
C ASP A 860 49.40 -20.64 -42.38
N ASP A 861 48.17 -20.15 -42.63
CA ASP A 861 47.21 -20.02 -41.54
C ASP A 861 45.77 -20.23 -42.03
N ARG A 862 45.13 -21.23 -41.44
CA ARG A 862 43.93 -21.92 -41.93
C ARG A 862 42.70 -21.54 -41.09
N ARG A 863 41.60 -21.24 -41.80
CA ARG A 863 40.16 -21.48 -41.47
C ARG A 863 39.43 -20.46 -40.60
N VAL A 864 38.33 -19.90 -41.16
CA VAL A 864 36.98 -20.01 -40.55
C VAL A 864 35.91 -20.10 -41.66
N LEU A 865 35.56 -21.34 -42.00
CA LEU A 865 34.28 -21.73 -42.58
C LEU A 865 33.60 -22.54 -41.47
N HIS A 866 32.53 -22.02 -40.83
CA HIS A 866 31.62 -22.87 -40.07
C HIS A 866 30.18 -22.36 -40.13
N CYS A 867 29.31 -23.33 -40.41
CA CYS A 867 27.97 -23.23 -40.97
C CYS A 867 26.87 -22.79 -40.00
N TRP A 868 25.81 -22.24 -40.58
CA TRP A 868 24.44 -22.50 -40.11
C TRP A 868 24.06 -23.92 -40.52
N GLY A 869 23.68 -24.74 -39.55
CA GLY A 869 23.18 -26.08 -39.77
C GLY A 869 22.56 -26.58 -38.47
N VAL A 870 21.28 -26.90 -38.52
CA VAL A 870 20.62 -27.72 -37.52
C VAL A 870 21.28 -29.10 -37.60
N GLY A 871 22.01 -29.49 -36.56
CA GLY A 871 22.53 -30.85 -36.45
C GLY A 871 21.41 -31.83 -36.13
N SER A 872 21.11 -32.70 -37.08
CA SER A 872 20.82 -34.11 -36.80
C SER A 872 22.16 -34.86 -36.84
N ASP A 873 22.77 -34.95 -35.66
CA ASP A 873 23.36 -36.16 -35.05
C ASP A 873 23.82 -35.79 -33.63
#